data_AF-A0A8K0A146-F1
#
_entry.id   AF-A0A8K0A146-F1
#
_cell.length_a   1.000
_cell.length_b   1.000
_cell.length_c   1.000
_cell.angle_alpha   90.00
_cell.angle_beta   90.00
_cell.angle_gamma   90.00
#
_symmetry.space_group_name_H-M   'P 1'
#
loop_
_entity.id
_entity.type
_entity.pdbx_description
1 polymer ?
#
loop_
_entity_poly.entity_id
_entity_poly.type
_entity_poly.pdbx_seq_one_letter_code
_entity_poly.pdbx_strand_id
1 'polypeptide(L)'
;MSIIILLLVGLCGSLAQHDPNTVDNKQAIVQLFEWRWADIAAECERFLGPHGFGGVQVSPPNENRVITNPYRPWWERYQPVSYLLITRSGDEDEFRDMVHRCNQNGVRIYVDLLINHMAKGCGFGTGGSYYYDYGGEYESVPYGPFDFNCNSVTKKCRTSDCLIRNASDPYELRNCRLDGMVDLTLDSDYVRGKVADYMNHLISIGVAGFRVNAAKHMWPEDLAAIFGLISDLNTAYFPPGSRPFIFTEIHDDGGVISPAEYDHLGRSTDFRYGEHLGYVFRKVYDSTLKDLAKFANFGDGWDTQLDNATLPLVFVDDHFSQRDGGSVLTFRDVRLYKMANAFMLAFPYGFVRLMSSYYWEQRWYNGTDLNDWKGPPTDSEANIMPVEINSSGTCDNGWVCEHRWPQIRNMAKFRNVAAGHGLTNWWDNGNNQIAFSRGDSGFIAINNEDEEALEATLQTGLSPGDYCDVISGDHLSDGNCTGKTITVDGDGRARIYIAGDEEDPMIAIHAASKVGGRSVVDPATTAPVDPVDPVTDSGTSAPMDPVDPVNASETSGPVDPVNPTLAPTSPTEFERTIVFIKKKAPFGNNMFLRGGLNNSPGCTRNPDTSQCAIRIVHRTNTTDSTLKNWMQGDDHLDWYGIEDEQGFGAHGSPLVWTTNDVDNSATVRDQGYGYTPLNQWGPHYWMLDVDMDCSRTKDVDGWFELKAVLGFGCGRQKEGFFINQASCDGTAVTKPYRGANANSHFAQCGKINVFEFDNATCTINDFVVPTASSGQGFNIPPFALITLTFCLLIGSVFDGFHQWHE
;
A
#
# COMPACT_ATOMS: atom_id res chain seq x y z
N MET A 1 -47.81 1.15 15.31
CA MET A 1 -46.74 2.10 15.71
C MET A 1 -45.36 1.48 15.62
N SER A 2 -44.98 0.49 16.43
CA SER A 2 -43.57 0.02 16.53
C SER A 2 -42.89 -0.33 15.19
N ILE A 3 -43.56 -1.02 14.26
CA ILE A 3 -43.01 -1.33 12.93
C ILE A 3 -42.77 -0.06 12.08
N ILE A 4 -43.64 0.94 12.18
CA ILE A 4 -43.48 2.23 11.48
C ILE A 4 -42.34 3.04 12.10
N ILE A 5 -42.13 2.94 13.43
CA ILE A 5 -41.00 3.58 14.11
C ILE A 5 -39.67 2.91 13.69
N LEU A 6 -39.63 1.58 13.59
CA LEU A 6 -38.47 0.85 13.06
C LEU A 6 -38.15 1.22 11.60
N LEU A 7 -39.16 1.35 10.74
CA LEU A 7 -38.97 1.81 9.36
C LEU A 7 -38.48 3.26 9.28
N LEU A 8 -39.01 4.17 10.12
CA LEU A 8 -38.56 5.56 10.16
C LEU A 8 -37.13 5.71 10.70
N VAL A 9 -36.74 4.92 11.70
CA VAL A 9 -35.35 4.88 12.19
C VAL A 9 -34.42 4.30 11.13
N GLY A 10 -34.85 3.27 10.39
CA GLY A 10 -34.10 2.72 9.26
C GLY A 10 -33.81 3.73 8.15
N LEU A 11 -34.86 4.38 7.61
CA LEU A 11 -34.68 5.40 6.56
C LEU A 11 -33.94 6.66 7.04
N CYS A 12 -34.06 7.04 8.31
CA CYS A 12 -33.33 8.19 8.82
C CYS A 12 -31.84 7.88 9.08
N GLY A 13 -31.51 6.62 9.37
CA GLY A 13 -30.12 6.17 9.51
C GLY A 13 -29.36 6.08 8.18
N SER A 14 -30.01 5.60 7.11
CA SER A 14 -29.35 5.41 5.81
C SER A 14 -28.93 6.71 5.11
N LEU A 15 -29.65 7.82 5.35
CA LEU A 15 -29.29 9.13 4.77
C LEU A 15 -28.26 9.91 5.61
N ALA A 16 -28.00 9.52 6.85
CA ALA A 16 -27.06 10.23 7.72
C ALA A 16 -25.61 10.11 7.26
N GLN A 17 -25.28 9.10 6.44
CA GLN A 17 -23.94 8.90 5.87
C GLN A 17 -23.66 9.81 4.66
N HIS A 18 -24.66 10.56 4.18
CA HIS A 18 -24.52 11.53 3.08
C HIS A 18 -24.17 12.95 3.56
N ASP A 19 -24.27 13.23 4.86
CA ASP A 19 -23.92 14.51 5.45
C ASP A 19 -22.38 14.64 5.60
N PRO A 20 -21.72 15.64 4.97
CA PRO A 20 -20.30 15.91 5.17
C PRO A 20 -19.90 16.26 6.61
N ASN A 21 -20.85 16.57 7.51
CA ASN A 21 -20.62 17.01 8.88
C ASN A 21 -19.74 18.28 8.98
N THR A 22 -19.71 19.12 7.94
CA THR A 22 -18.90 20.35 7.89
C THR A 22 -19.47 21.44 8.81
N VAL A 23 -18.57 22.20 9.46
CA VAL A 23 -18.96 23.37 10.27
C VAL A 23 -19.62 24.41 9.36
N ASP A 24 -20.70 25.03 9.85
CA ASP A 24 -21.50 26.07 9.17
C ASP A 24 -21.90 25.73 7.72
N ASN A 25 -22.06 24.43 7.42
CA ASN A 25 -22.39 23.92 6.10
C ASN A 25 -21.40 24.37 5.00
N LYS A 26 -20.10 24.50 5.32
CA LYS A 26 -19.04 24.75 4.32
C LYS A 26 -19.09 23.70 3.20
N GLN A 27 -19.05 24.14 1.94
CA GLN A 27 -19.48 23.38 0.75
C GLN A 27 -18.35 22.79 -0.12
N ALA A 28 -17.09 22.92 0.29
CA ALA A 28 -15.94 22.40 -0.44
C ALA A 28 -14.90 21.78 0.50
N ILE A 29 -14.26 20.70 0.04
CA ILE A 29 -13.14 20.00 0.70
C ILE A 29 -11.92 19.98 -0.23
N VAL A 30 -10.73 19.73 0.30
CA VAL A 30 -9.48 19.61 -0.48
C VAL A 30 -8.84 18.24 -0.30
N GLN A 31 -8.31 17.62 -1.35
CA GLN A 31 -7.45 16.44 -1.24
C GLN A 31 -5.99 16.89 -1.14
N LEU A 32 -5.43 16.91 0.08
CA LEU A 32 -4.02 17.23 0.32
C LEU A 32 -3.18 15.96 0.08
N PHE A 33 -2.96 15.66 -1.21
CA PHE A 33 -2.43 14.38 -1.66
C PHE A 33 -0.95 14.21 -1.30
N GLU A 34 -0.63 13.13 -0.60
CA GLU A 34 0.71 12.81 -0.06
C GLU A 34 1.28 13.84 0.95
N TRP A 35 0.47 14.75 1.52
CA TRP A 35 0.97 15.66 2.56
C TRP A 35 1.26 14.95 3.89
N ARG A 36 2.19 15.48 4.69
CA ARG A 36 2.45 14.99 6.05
C ARG A 36 1.40 15.49 7.04
N TRP A 37 1.17 14.74 8.12
CA TRP A 37 0.15 15.08 9.13
C TRP A 37 0.43 16.45 9.76
N ALA A 38 1.69 16.74 10.11
CA ALA A 38 2.10 18.03 10.66
C ALA A 38 1.89 19.22 9.68
N ASP A 39 2.07 19.00 8.37
CA ASP A 39 1.82 20.04 7.36
C ASP A 39 0.32 20.30 7.20
N ILE A 40 -0.51 19.25 7.18
CA ILE A 40 -1.97 19.35 7.14
C ILE A 40 -2.51 20.06 8.39
N ALA A 41 -1.99 19.73 9.58
CA ALA A 41 -2.38 20.36 10.85
C ALA A 41 -2.13 21.88 10.82
N ALA A 42 -0.93 22.29 10.37
CA ALA A 42 -0.60 23.70 10.18
C ALA A 42 -1.44 24.36 9.09
N GLU A 43 -1.77 23.64 8.00
CA GLU A 43 -2.61 24.15 6.90
C GLU A 43 -4.06 24.39 7.32
N CYS A 44 -4.61 23.53 8.20
CA CYS A 44 -5.92 23.71 8.80
C CYS A 44 -6.04 25.04 9.57
N GLU A 45 -5.03 25.36 10.39
CA GLU A 45 -4.94 26.58 11.18
C GLU A 45 -4.65 27.82 10.33
N ARG A 46 -3.56 27.77 9.52
CA ARG A 46 -3.01 28.95 8.84
C ARG A 46 -3.75 29.33 7.55
N PHE A 47 -4.63 28.46 7.05
CA PHE A 47 -5.25 28.67 5.73
C PHE A 47 -6.67 28.11 5.60
N LEU A 48 -6.89 26.80 5.76
CA LEU A 48 -8.15 26.15 5.37
C LEU A 48 -9.34 26.60 6.22
N GLY A 49 -9.16 26.71 7.54
CA GLY A 49 -10.16 27.27 8.46
C GLY A 49 -10.54 28.71 8.06
N PRO A 50 -9.57 29.66 8.06
CA PRO A 50 -9.77 31.06 7.67
C PRO A 50 -10.31 31.30 6.24
N HIS A 51 -9.96 30.46 5.27
CA HIS A 51 -10.49 30.56 3.90
C HIS A 51 -11.78 29.77 3.67
N GLY A 52 -12.36 29.17 4.72
CA GLY A 52 -13.70 28.58 4.68
C GLY A 52 -13.79 27.18 4.07
N PHE A 53 -12.68 26.45 3.94
CA PHE A 53 -12.71 25.04 3.53
C PHE A 53 -13.36 24.19 4.63
N GLY A 54 -14.23 23.26 4.22
CA GLY A 54 -14.98 22.39 5.12
C GLY A 54 -14.18 21.21 5.66
N GLY A 55 -13.16 20.77 4.94
CA GLY A 55 -12.33 19.64 5.35
C GLY A 55 -11.27 19.21 4.34
N VAL A 56 -10.53 18.17 4.72
CA VAL A 56 -9.41 17.57 3.99
C VAL A 56 -9.67 16.08 3.75
N GLN A 57 -9.57 15.62 2.51
CA GLN A 57 -9.32 14.20 2.23
C GLN A 57 -7.81 13.95 2.37
N VAL A 58 -7.44 13.06 3.29
CA VAL A 58 -6.04 12.64 3.49
C VAL A 58 -5.72 11.38 2.69
N SER A 59 -4.46 11.21 2.28
CA SER A 59 -3.99 9.95 1.69
C SER A 59 -4.04 8.79 2.71
N PRO A 60 -4.09 7.51 2.28
CA PRO A 60 -4.34 6.38 3.17
C PRO A 60 -3.41 6.36 4.40
N PRO A 61 -3.93 6.42 5.64
CA PRO A 61 -3.12 6.62 6.84
C PRO A 61 -2.67 5.31 7.50
N ASN A 62 -3.16 4.15 7.03
CA ASN A 62 -2.71 2.85 7.50
C ASN A 62 -1.38 2.42 6.86
N GLU A 63 -0.69 1.52 7.55
CA GLU A 63 0.58 0.95 7.13
C GLU A 63 0.47 0.34 5.73
N ASN A 64 1.36 0.81 4.86
CA ASN A 64 1.39 0.45 3.46
C ASN A 64 2.73 -0.16 3.07
N ARG A 65 2.74 -0.89 1.96
CA ARG A 65 3.96 -1.47 1.37
C ARG A 65 5.01 -0.41 1.08
N VAL A 66 6.27 -0.70 1.39
CA VAL A 66 7.43 0.05 0.87
C VAL A 66 7.87 -0.54 -0.48
N ILE A 67 8.01 0.28 -1.53
CA ILE A 67 8.41 -0.18 -2.88
C ILE A 67 9.72 0.49 -3.32
N THR A 68 10.74 -0.32 -3.61
CA THR A 68 12.07 0.15 -4.01
C THR A 68 12.29 0.17 -5.52
N ASN A 69 11.45 -0.49 -6.32
CA ASN A 69 11.48 -0.44 -7.78
C ASN A 69 10.05 -0.45 -8.38
N PRO A 70 9.59 0.65 -9.03
CA PRO A 70 10.24 1.96 -9.07
C PRO A 70 10.39 2.54 -7.65
N TYR A 71 11.25 3.54 -7.45
CA TYR A 71 11.60 3.98 -6.10
C TYR A 71 10.50 4.87 -5.49
N ARG A 72 9.88 4.38 -4.42
CA ARG A 72 8.92 5.07 -3.54
C ARG A 72 7.77 5.78 -4.29
N PRO A 73 7.04 5.07 -5.19
CA PRO A 73 5.92 5.64 -5.94
C PRO A 73 4.77 6.07 -5.03
N TRP A 74 3.83 6.88 -5.52
CA TRP A 74 2.65 7.27 -4.73
C TRP A 74 1.70 6.08 -4.47
N TRP A 75 1.57 5.19 -5.46
CA TRP A 75 0.72 3.99 -5.38
C TRP A 75 1.27 2.89 -4.46
N GLU A 76 2.42 3.11 -3.79
CA GLU A 76 2.85 2.23 -2.69
C GLU A 76 1.88 2.30 -1.50
N ARG A 77 1.17 3.43 -1.32
CA ARG A 77 0.16 3.61 -0.26
C ARG A 77 -1.08 2.76 -0.46
N TYR A 78 -1.46 2.51 -1.71
CA TYR A 78 -2.66 1.76 -2.11
C TYR A 78 -2.47 0.23 -2.01
N GLN A 79 -1.50 -0.22 -1.21
CA GLN A 79 -1.20 -1.62 -0.89
C GLN A 79 -1.05 -1.77 0.63
N PRO A 80 -2.15 -1.98 1.38
CA PRO A 80 -2.14 -2.16 2.82
C PRO A 80 -1.30 -3.36 3.26
N VAL A 81 -0.54 -3.19 4.35
CA VAL A 81 0.18 -4.27 5.03
C VAL A 81 -0.44 -4.54 6.41
N SER A 82 -0.87 -3.49 7.11
CA SER A 82 -1.69 -3.60 8.31
C SER A 82 -2.59 -2.36 8.48
N TYR A 83 -3.34 -2.31 9.59
CA TYR A 83 -4.14 -1.15 9.99
C TYR A 83 -3.46 -0.25 11.05
N LEU A 84 -2.15 -0.44 11.31
CA LEU A 84 -1.36 0.49 12.14
C LEU A 84 -1.24 1.85 11.45
N LEU A 85 -1.34 2.96 12.19
CA LEU A 85 -1.28 4.30 11.61
C LEU A 85 0.16 4.82 11.46
N ILE A 86 0.97 4.14 10.64
CA ILE A 86 2.39 4.48 10.42
C ILE A 86 2.68 4.53 8.93
N THR A 87 2.96 5.72 8.37
CA THR A 87 3.15 5.95 6.92
C THR A 87 4.24 6.97 6.63
N ARG A 88 4.53 7.24 5.35
CA ARG A 88 5.37 8.37 4.93
C ARG A 88 4.87 9.76 5.38
N SER A 89 3.58 9.90 5.72
CA SER A 89 3.02 11.16 6.20
C SER A 89 3.26 11.41 7.70
N GLY A 90 3.71 10.40 8.44
CA GLY A 90 3.87 10.44 9.89
C GLY A 90 3.24 9.24 10.61
N ASP A 91 3.34 9.24 11.93
CA ASP A 91 2.82 8.20 12.83
C ASP A 91 1.41 8.49 13.39
N GLU A 92 0.97 7.68 14.37
CA GLU A 92 -0.35 7.77 14.98
C GLU A 92 -0.52 9.03 15.86
N ASP A 93 0.51 9.46 16.58
CA ASP A 93 0.44 10.63 17.44
C ASP A 93 0.43 11.92 16.59
N GLU A 94 1.23 11.96 15.52
CA GLU A 94 1.16 13.02 14.50
C GLU A 94 -0.21 13.06 13.78
N PHE A 95 -0.81 11.90 13.47
CA PHE A 95 -2.15 11.82 12.90
C PHE A 95 -3.24 12.30 13.88
N ARG A 96 -3.11 11.94 15.17
CA ARG A 96 -4.01 12.38 16.25
C ARG A 96 -3.96 13.89 16.45
N ASP A 97 -2.77 14.49 16.45
CA ASP A 97 -2.58 15.94 16.54
C ASP A 97 -3.24 16.67 15.35
N MET A 98 -3.02 16.18 14.12
CA MET A 98 -3.66 16.71 12.92
C MET A 98 -5.19 16.66 13.00
N VAL A 99 -5.79 15.52 13.36
CA VAL A 99 -7.26 15.40 13.48
C VAL A 99 -7.81 16.32 14.58
N HIS A 100 -7.09 16.50 15.69
CA HIS A 100 -7.48 17.40 16.77
C HIS A 100 -7.49 18.86 16.33
N ARG A 101 -6.35 19.35 15.80
CA ARG A 101 -6.15 20.76 15.40
C ARG A 101 -7.03 21.15 14.22
N CYS A 102 -7.21 20.26 13.24
CA CYS A 102 -8.13 20.52 12.13
C CYS A 102 -9.59 20.65 12.62
N ASN A 103 -10.07 19.75 13.51
CA ASN A 103 -11.42 19.87 14.07
C ASN A 103 -11.61 21.13 14.91
N GLN A 104 -10.60 21.56 15.69
CA GLN A 104 -10.64 22.83 16.43
C GLN A 104 -10.81 24.06 15.51
N ASN A 105 -10.24 24.02 14.30
CA ASN A 105 -10.35 25.09 13.30
C ASN A 105 -11.58 24.92 12.38
N GLY A 106 -12.49 24.00 12.70
CA GLY A 106 -13.69 23.73 11.91
C GLY A 106 -13.39 23.19 10.50
N VAL A 107 -12.32 22.41 10.38
CA VAL A 107 -11.88 21.70 9.16
C VAL A 107 -11.94 20.21 9.45
N ARG A 108 -12.85 19.49 8.77
CA ARG A 108 -13.04 18.05 8.99
C ARG A 108 -11.97 17.20 8.31
N ILE A 109 -11.68 16.02 8.84
CA ILE A 109 -10.77 15.04 8.19
C ILE A 109 -11.58 13.88 7.64
N TYR A 110 -11.33 13.53 6.37
CA TYR A 110 -11.88 12.34 5.71
C TYR A 110 -10.74 11.43 5.28
N VAL A 111 -10.80 10.15 5.63
CA VAL A 111 -9.74 9.18 5.37
C VAL A 111 -9.96 8.45 4.04
N ASP A 112 -8.93 8.36 3.21
CA ASP A 112 -8.89 7.41 2.10
C ASP A 112 -8.75 5.97 2.61
N LEU A 113 -9.79 5.17 2.41
CA LEU A 113 -10.07 3.94 3.13
C LEU A 113 -9.82 2.71 2.24
N LEU A 114 -8.70 2.05 2.47
CA LEU A 114 -8.27 0.84 1.75
C LEU A 114 -8.78 -0.43 2.45
N ILE A 115 -9.97 -0.89 2.05
CA ILE A 115 -10.62 -2.07 2.66
C ILE A 115 -10.93 -3.21 1.68
N ASN A 116 -10.68 -3.03 0.37
CA ASN A 116 -10.88 -4.09 -0.63
C ASN A 116 -9.79 -5.17 -0.59
N HIS A 117 -8.53 -4.79 -0.37
CA HIS A 117 -7.39 -5.67 -0.65
C HIS A 117 -6.14 -5.33 0.19
N MET A 118 -5.20 -6.28 0.23
CA MET A 118 -3.90 -6.15 0.87
C MET A 118 -2.74 -6.20 -0.16
N ALA A 119 -1.53 -5.84 0.26
CA ALA A 119 -0.32 -5.71 -0.57
C ALA A 119 0.10 -7.01 -1.29
N LYS A 120 0.40 -6.93 -2.59
CA LYS A 120 0.86 -8.07 -3.41
C LYS A 120 2.37 -8.35 -3.28
N GLY A 121 2.78 -9.60 -3.51
CA GLY A 121 4.14 -10.09 -3.30
C GLY A 121 4.55 -10.24 -1.83
N CYS A 122 5.83 -10.02 -1.55
CA CYS A 122 6.45 -10.08 -0.23
C CYS A 122 7.08 -8.73 0.13
N GLY A 123 7.28 -8.46 1.43
CA GLY A 123 8.08 -7.32 1.87
C GLY A 123 7.76 -6.85 3.28
N PHE A 124 7.99 -5.54 3.50
CA PHE A 124 7.67 -4.85 4.74
C PHE A 124 6.75 -3.65 4.47
N GLY A 125 5.88 -3.39 5.44
CA GLY A 125 5.14 -2.15 5.51
C GLY A 125 5.97 -1.01 6.12
N THR A 126 5.44 0.21 6.05
CA THR A 126 6.02 1.43 6.62
C THR A 126 6.16 1.41 8.15
N GLY A 127 5.43 0.55 8.85
CA GLY A 127 5.55 0.28 10.30
C GLY A 127 6.41 -0.96 10.63
N GLY A 128 7.03 -1.59 9.62
CA GLY A 128 7.90 -2.76 9.79
C GLY A 128 7.20 -4.12 9.81
N SER A 129 5.87 -4.17 9.62
CA SER A 129 5.10 -5.42 9.54
C SER A 129 5.52 -6.24 8.33
N TYR A 130 5.59 -7.58 8.49
CA TYR A 130 5.80 -8.49 7.37
C TYR A 130 4.51 -8.76 6.60
N TYR A 131 4.63 -9.06 5.31
CA TYR A 131 3.58 -9.72 4.55
C TYR A 131 4.09 -10.66 3.46
N TYR A 132 3.28 -11.65 3.10
CA TYR A 132 3.52 -12.57 1.98
C TYR A 132 2.21 -13.04 1.31
N ASP A 133 1.94 -12.55 0.11
CA ASP A 133 0.67 -12.70 -0.60
C ASP A 133 0.31 -14.12 -1.09
N TYR A 134 1.31 -14.97 -1.30
CA TYR A 134 1.13 -16.35 -1.74
C TYR A 134 0.84 -17.28 -0.55
N GLY A 135 1.40 -16.97 0.63
CA GLY A 135 0.97 -17.58 1.89
C GLY A 135 -0.35 -17.02 2.43
N GLY A 136 -0.74 -15.81 1.99
CA GLY A 136 -1.86 -15.06 2.56
C GLY A 136 -1.54 -14.48 3.94
N GLU A 137 -0.26 -14.23 4.23
CA GLU A 137 0.27 -13.91 5.55
C GLU A 137 0.32 -12.39 5.77
N TYR A 138 -0.50 -11.87 6.70
CA TYR A 138 -0.48 -10.47 7.14
C TYR A 138 -0.63 -10.42 8.67
N GLU A 139 0.37 -10.94 9.39
CA GLU A 139 0.29 -11.24 10.84
C GLU A 139 -0.06 -10.04 11.73
N SER A 140 0.21 -8.80 11.29
CA SER A 140 -0.13 -7.60 12.05
C SER A 140 -1.62 -7.25 12.05
N VAL A 141 -2.47 -7.90 11.24
CA VAL A 141 -3.93 -7.70 11.29
C VAL A 141 -4.63 -8.62 12.32
N PRO A 142 -4.21 -9.87 12.58
CA PRO A 142 -3.68 -10.87 11.63
C PRO A 142 -4.73 -11.30 10.60
N TYR A 143 -4.33 -11.39 9.33
CA TYR A 143 -5.04 -12.18 8.30
C TYR A 143 -4.21 -13.38 7.86
N GLY A 144 -4.91 -14.46 7.49
CA GLY A 144 -4.36 -15.66 6.89
C GLY A 144 -5.04 -16.00 5.53
N PRO A 145 -4.62 -17.08 4.85
CA PRO A 145 -5.10 -17.39 3.49
C PRO A 145 -6.60 -17.70 3.36
N PHE A 146 -7.34 -17.85 4.46
CA PHE A 146 -8.81 -18.02 4.42
C PHE A 146 -9.58 -16.70 4.42
N ASP A 147 -8.92 -15.57 4.69
CA ASP A 147 -9.50 -14.23 4.74
C ASP A 147 -9.54 -13.54 3.36
N PHE A 148 -9.16 -14.28 2.30
CA PHE A 148 -9.02 -13.77 0.93
C PHE A 148 -9.79 -14.62 -0.10
N ASN A 149 -10.37 -13.95 -1.11
CA ASN A 149 -11.27 -14.56 -2.10
C ASN A 149 -10.56 -15.53 -3.07
N CYS A 150 -9.24 -15.39 -3.18
CA CYS A 150 -8.34 -16.29 -3.88
C CYS A 150 -7.76 -17.35 -2.92
N ASN A 151 -8.56 -18.35 -2.54
CA ASN A 151 -8.05 -19.49 -1.78
C ASN A 151 -8.65 -20.83 -2.26
N SER A 152 -7.96 -21.93 -1.93
CA SER A 152 -8.25 -23.27 -2.46
C SER A 152 -9.55 -23.90 -1.94
N VAL A 153 -10.14 -23.33 -0.89
CA VAL A 153 -11.38 -23.81 -0.25
C VAL A 153 -12.60 -23.01 -0.71
N THR A 154 -12.55 -21.68 -0.66
CA THR A 154 -13.70 -20.82 -1.00
C THR A 154 -13.89 -20.67 -2.51
N LYS A 155 -12.79 -20.54 -3.27
CA LYS A 155 -12.75 -20.35 -4.74
C LYS A 155 -13.77 -19.32 -5.25
N LYS A 156 -13.85 -18.17 -4.54
CA LYS A 156 -14.74 -17.07 -4.90
C LYS A 156 -14.34 -16.43 -6.22
N CYS A 157 -13.05 -16.13 -6.37
CA CYS A 157 -12.50 -15.88 -7.70
C CYS A 157 -12.51 -17.16 -8.53
N ARG A 158 -12.99 -17.07 -9.77
CA ARG A 158 -13.12 -18.21 -10.69
C ARG A 158 -11.99 -18.31 -11.73
N THR A 159 -11.16 -17.28 -11.87
CA THR A 159 -10.02 -17.28 -12.80
C THR A 159 -8.84 -18.08 -12.22
N SER A 160 -8.10 -18.79 -13.08
CA SER A 160 -7.04 -19.73 -12.65
C SER A 160 -5.79 -19.05 -12.09
N ASP A 161 -5.63 -17.75 -12.32
CA ASP A 161 -4.57 -16.88 -11.82
C ASP A 161 -5.06 -15.90 -10.74
N CYS A 162 -6.34 -16.02 -10.36
CA CYS A 162 -7.07 -15.11 -9.48
C CYS A 162 -7.16 -13.64 -9.93
N LEU A 163 -6.78 -13.29 -11.16
CA LEU A 163 -6.82 -11.91 -11.66
C LEU A 163 -8.20 -11.58 -12.26
N ILE A 164 -8.53 -10.29 -12.32
CA ILE A 164 -9.62 -9.80 -13.18
C ILE A 164 -9.16 -9.93 -14.65
N ARG A 165 -9.97 -10.60 -15.47
CA ARG A 165 -9.77 -10.90 -16.89
C ARG A 165 -10.93 -10.44 -17.76
N ASN A 166 -12.14 -10.35 -17.19
CA ASN A 166 -13.38 -9.95 -17.83
C ASN A 166 -14.04 -8.80 -17.04
N ALA A 167 -13.81 -7.56 -17.46
CA ALA A 167 -14.43 -6.37 -16.88
C ALA A 167 -15.96 -6.27 -17.08
N SER A 168 -16.57 -7.25 -17.77
CA SER A 168 -18.03 -7.37 -17.94
C SER A 168 -18.66 -8.49 -17.09
N ASP A 169 -17.94 -9.10 -16.15
CA ASP A 169 -18.53 -9.98 -15.12
C ASP A 169 -18.45 -9.32 -13.72
N PRO A 170 -19.58 -8.94 -13.10
CA PRO A 170 -19.57 -8.31 -11.78
C PRO A 170 -19.11 -9.26 -10.67
N TYR A 171 -19.19 -10.59 -10.85
CA TYR A 171 -18.60 -11.54 -9.90
C TYR A 171 -17.07 -11.51 -9.97
N GLU A 172 -16.50 -11.34 -11.15
CA GLU A 172 -15.06 -11.27 -11.32
C GLU A 172 -14.51 -9.93 -10.82
N LEU A 173 -15.20 -8.83 -11.16
CA LEU A 173 -14.89 -7.49 -10.63
C LEU A 173 -14.91 -7.43 -9.09
N ARG A 174 -15.80 -8.17 -8.42
CA ARG A 174 -16.01 -8.12 -6.95
C ARG A 174 -15.51 -9.33 -6.15
N ASN A 175 -14.70 -10.22 -6.75
CA ASN A 175 -14.10 -11.36 -6.03
C ASN A 175 -12.68 -11.72 -6.51
N CYS A 176 -12.14 -11.05 -7.54
CA CYS A 176 -10.82 -11.34 -8.11
C CYS A 176 -9.87 -10.15 -7.95
N ARG A 177 -8.57 -10.44 -7.95
CA ARG A 177 -7.50 -9.51 -7.60
C ARG A 177 -7.36 -8.37 -8.62
N LEU A 178 -7.82 -7.17 -8.25
CA LEU A 178 -7.49 -5.91 -8.93
C LEU A 178 -5.96 -5.72 -8.96
N ASP A 179 -5.38 -5.66 -10.16
CA ASP A 179 -3.93 -5.61 -10.42
C ASP A 179 -3.07 -6.61 -9.62
N GLY A 180 -3.65 -7.76 -9.24
CA GLY A 180 -2.98 -8.78 -8.43
C GLY A 180 -2.89 -8.49 -6.93
N MET A 181 -3.49 -7.39 -6.44
CA MET A 181 -3.61 -7.07 -5.01
C MET A 181 -4.56 -8.07 -4.33
N VAL A 182 -4.30 -8.40 -3.06
CA VAL A 182 -4.91 -9.60 -2.45
C VAL A 182 -6.31 -9.29 -1.92
N ASP A 183 -7.29 -9.71 -2.70
CA ASP A 183 -8.71 -9.40 -2.56
C ASP A 183 -9.35 -10.06 -1.31
N LEU A 184 -9.92 -9.24 -0.42
CA LEU A 184 -10.42 -9.64 0.90
C LEU A 184 -11.81 -10.30 0.85
N THR A 185 -12.04 -11.30 1.69
CA THR A 185 -13.33 -11.97 1.86
C THR A 185 -14.24 -11.16 2.79
N LEU A 186 -14.80 -10.08 2.24
CA LEU A 186 -15.61 -9.09 2.97
C LEU A 186 -16.99 -9.58 3.44
N ASP A 187 -17.41 -10.79 3.08
CA ASP A 187 -18.55 -11.48 3.69
C ASP A 187 -18.20 -12.29 4.94
N SER A 188 -16.92 -12.42 5.26
CA SER A 188 -16.45 -13.02 6.52
C SER A 188 -16.64 -12.04 7.67
N ASP A 189 -17.42 -12.43 8.69
CA ASP A 189 -17.63 -11.62 9.89
C ASP A 189 -16.31 -11.30 10.64
N TYR A 190 -15.26 -12.13 10.48
CA TYR A 190 -13.92 -11.83 10.99
C TYR A 190 -13.28 -10.65 10.26
N VAL A 191 -13.32 -10.65 8.92
CA VAL A 191 -12.76 -9.58 8.09
C VAL A 191 -13.58 -8.29 8.26
N ARG A 192 -14.91 -8.39 8.26
CA ARG A 192 -15.81 -7.27 8.58
C ARG A 192 -15.50 -6.66 9.95
N GLY A 193 -15.30 -7.51 10.96
CA GLY A 193 -14.90 -7.08 12.31
C GLY A 193 -13.58 -6.33 12.31
N LYS A 194 -12.55 -6.86 11.65
CA LYS A 194 -11.22 -6.22 11.53
C LYS A 194 -11.26 -4.86 10.81
N VAL A 195 -12.03 -4.76 9.73
CA VAL A 195 -12.27 -3.49 9.03
C VAL A 195 -13.04 -2.51 9.92
N ALA A 196 -14.10 -2.96 10.59
CA ALA A 196 -14.89 -2.13 11.49
C ALA A 196 -14.07 -1.64 12.70
N ASP A 197 -13.19 -2.46 13.29
CA ASP A 197 -12.27 -2.07 14.35
C ASP A 197 -11.35 -0.91 13.90
N TYR A 198 -10.77 -1.01 12.70
CA TYR A 198 -9.94 0.04 12.08
C TYR A 198 -10.73 1.34 11.85
N MET A 199 -11.94 1.25 11.27
CA MET A 199 -12.80 2.41 11.07
C MET A 199 -13.25 3.04 12.40
N ASN A 200 -13.60 2.22 13.40
CA ASN A 200 -13.98 2.66 14.74
C ASN A 200 -12.81 3.37 15.46
N HIS A 201 -11.58 2.88 15.29
CA HIS A 201 -10.39 3.52 15.81
C HIS A 201 -10.21 4.93 15.21
N LEU A 202 -10.32 5.08 13.88
CA LEU A 202 -10.27 6.39 13.20
C LEU A 202 -11.41 7.34 13.62
N ILE A 203 -12.64 6.83 13.76
CA ILE A 203 -13.79 7.59 14.28
C ILE A 203 -13.50 8.07 15.71
N SER A 204 -12.90 7.24 16.56
CA SER A 204 -12.55 7.59 17.94
C SER A 204 -11.51 8.72 18.03
N ILE A 205 -10.61 8.82 17.04
CA ILE A 205 -9.64 9.93 16.93
C ILE A 205 -10.35 11.25 16.58
N GLY A 206 -11.45 11.19 15.81
CA GLY A 206 -12.23 12.36 15.37
C GLY A 206 -12.30 12.54 13.85
N VAL A 207 -12.00 11.49 13.07
CA VAL A 207 -12.23 11.47 11.62
C VAL A 207 -13.73 11.57 11.34
N ALA A 208 -14.11 12.46 10.42
CA ALA A 208 -15.50 12.78 10.09
C ALA A 208 -16.14 11.82 9.07
N GLY A 209 -15.33 11.07 8.32
CA GLY A 209 -15.80 10.23 7.23
C GLY A 209 -14.69 9.59 6.40
N PHE A 210 -15.10 8.92 5.32
CA PHE A 210 -14.24 8.04 4.54
C PHE A 210 -14.49 8.14 3.03
N ARG A 211 -13.41 8.24 2.26
CA ARG A 211 -13.39 7.97 0.81
C ARG A 211 -13.12 6.49 0.64
N VAL A 212 -14.11 5.71 0.23
CA VAL A 212 -14.00 4.25 0.11
C VAL A 212 -13.35 3.90 -1.22
N ASN A 213 -12.06 3.52 -1.18
CA ASN A 213 -11.27 3.17 -2.35
C ASN A 213 -11.76 1.87 -3.00
N ALA A 214 -11.76 1.82 -4.33
CA ALA A 214 -12.16 0.68 -5.15
C ALA A 214 -13.55 0.12 -4.80
N ALA A 215 -14.53 0.96 -4.43
CA ALA A 215 -15.86 0.50 -4.03
C ALA A 215 -16.58 -0.31 -5.13
N LYS A 216 -16.31 -0.02 -6.42
CA LYS A 216 -16.74 -0.83 -7.58
C LYS A 216 -16.37 -2.33 -7.46
N HIS A 217 -15.29 -2.64 -6.76
CA HIS A 217 -14.74 -3.99 -6.55
C HIS A 217 -15.20 -4.65 -5.24
N MET A 218 -16.09 -4.01 -4.49
CA MET A 218 -16.71 -4.56 -3.28
C MET A 218 -18.23 -4.70 -3.47
N TRP A 219 -18.84 -5.69 -2.82
CA TRP A 219 -20.31 -5.84 -2.85
C TRP A 219 -20.98 -4.75 -2.00
N PRO A 220 -22.05 -4.08 -2.50
CA PRO A 220 -22.81 -3.12 -1.70
C PRO A 220 -23.29 -3.71 -0.36
N GLU A 221 -23.67 -4.99 -0.35
CA GLU A 221 -24.15 -5.71 0.83
C GLU A 221 -23.04 -5.92 1.89
N ASP A 222 -21.79 -6.12 1.46
CA ASP A 222 -20.64 -6.26 2.37
C ASP A 222 -20.26 -4.89 2.96
N LEU A 223 -20.29 -3.83 2.15
CA LEU A 223 -20.12 -2.46 2.64
C LEU A 223 -21.25 -2.07 3.61
N ALA A 224 -22.51 -2.42 3.32
CA ALA A 224 -23.64 -2.23 4.23
C ALA A 224 -23.42 -2.95 5.57
N ALA A 225 -22.93 -4.18 5.55
CA ALA A 225 -22.62 -4.95 6.75
C ALA A 225 -21.49 -4.29 7.57
N ILE A 226 -20.42 -3.82 6.92
CA ILE A 226 -19.31 -3.10 7.58
C ILE A 226 -19.80 -1.77 8.18
N PHE A 227 -20.57 -0.96 7.45
CA PHE A 227 -21.08 0.33 7.94
C PHE A 227 -22.17 0.17 9.02
N GLY A 228 -22.79 -1.01 9.13
CA GLY A 228 -23.62 -1.39 10.27
C GLY A 228 -22.84 -1.65 11.57
N LEU A 229 -21.51 -1.84 11.51
CA LEU A 229 -20.63 -2.10 12.65
C LEU A 229 -19.85 -0.86 13.14
N ILE A 230 -19.87 0.25 12.40
CA ILE A 230 -19.13 1.47 12.77
C ILE A 230 -19.95 2.39 13.68
N SER A 231 -19.26 3.07 14.59
CA SER A 231 -19.79 3.98 15.61
C SER A 231 -20.30 5.29 15.03
N ASP A 232 -21.07 6.02 15.83
CA ASP A 232 -21.34 7.43 15.62
C ASP A 232 -20.07 8.26 15.84
N LEU A 233 -20.00 9.47 15.27
CA LEU A 233 -18.84 10.35 15.32
C LEU A 233 -18.51 10.83 16.76
N ASN A 234 -17.23 11.07 17.01
CA ASN A 234 -16.73 11.46 18.33
C ASN A 234 -17.39 12.76 18.84
N THR A 235 -18.14 12.64 19.93
CA THR A 235 -18.93 13.74 20.54
C THR A 235 -18.09 14.89 21.11
N ALA A 236 -16.76 14.83 21.05
CA ALA A 236 -15.88 15.97 21.30
C ALA A 236 -15.91 17.02 20.16
N TYR A 237 -16.24 16.62 18.93
CA TYR A 237 -16.21 17.50 17.74
C TYR A 237 -17.50 17.51 16.90
N PHE A 238 -18.43 16.58 17.18
CA PHE A 238 -19.67 16.34 16.43
C PHE A 238 -20.88 16.20 17.36
N PRO A 239 -22.11 16.51 16.90
CA PRO A 239 -23.33 16.22 17.65
C PRO A 239 -23.51 14.72 17.96
N PRO A 240 -24.10 14.34 19.12
CA PRO A 240 -24.47 12.96 19.38
C PRO A 240 -25.44 12.41 18.32
N GLY A 241 -25.11 11.26 17.74
CA GLY A 241 -25.87 10.62 16.67
C GLY A 241 -25.45 11.01 15.24
N SER A 242 -24.46 11.88 15.06
CA SER A 242 -23.84 12.11 13.74
C SER A 242 -23.20 10.81 13.23
N ARG A 243 -23.51 10.40 11.99
CA ARG A 243 -22.86 9.26 11.32
C ARG A 243 -21.65 9.74 10.49
N PRO A 244 -20.63 8.88 10.27
CA PRO A 244 -19.52 9.22 9.40
C PRO A 244 -19.98 9.48 7.97
N PHE A 245 -19.45 10.55 7.35
CA PHE A 245 -19.65 10.82 5.94
C PHE A 245 -19.02 9.71 5.09
N ILE A 246 -19.78 9.07 4.21
CA ILE A 246 -19.24 8.07 3.28
C ILE A 246 -19.33 8.60 1.86
N PHE A 247 -18.23 8.46 1.12
CA PHE A 247 -18.25 8.57 -0.32
C PHE A 247 -17.46 7.45 -1.02
N THR A 248 -18.10 6.79 -1.98
CA THR A 248 -17.61 5.57 -2.65
C THR A 248 -16.95 5.88 -3.98
N GLU A 249 -15.72 5.39 -4.16
CA GLU A 249 -15.05 5.43 -5.46
C GLU A 249 -15.65 4.41 -6.42
N ILE A 250 -16.39 4.91 -7.41
CA ILE A 250 -17.01 4.10 -8.45
C ILE A 250 -16.81 4.80 -9.79
N HIS A 251 -15.91 4.25 -10.61
CA HIS A 251 -15.70 4.73 -11.96
C HIS A 251 -16.78 4.16 -12.88
N ASP A 252 -17.77 4.99 -13.25
CA ASP A 252 -18.84 4.64 -14.17
C ASP A 252 -18.36 4.78 -15.63
N ASP A 253 -17.87 3.66 -16.15
CA ASP A 253 -17.41 3.45 -17.54
C ASP A 253 -18.55 3.00 -18.48
N GLY A 254 -19.82 3.10 -18.04
CA GLY A 254 -20.96 2.48 -18.74
C GLY A 254 -20.93 0.95 -18.72
N GLY A 255 -20.14 0.35 -17.82
CA GLY A 255 -20.01 -1.09 -17.65
C GLY A 255 -21.16 -1.75 -16.87
N VAL A 256 -20.88 -2.92 -16.29
CA VAL A 256 -21.88 -3.79 -15.65
C VAL A 256 -22.14 -3.49 -14.16
N ILE A 257 -21.49 -2.46 -13.60
CA ILE A 257 -21.68 -1.99 -12.22
C ILE A 257 -21.98 -0.50 -12.26
N SER A 258 -23.06 -0.08 -11.59
CA SER A 258 -23.52 1.32 -11.56
C SER A 258 -23.31 1.96 -10.17
N PRO A 259 -22.98 3.26 -10.10
CA PRO A 259 -22.99 4.02 -8.85
C PRO A 259 -24.29 3.87 -8.04
N ALA A 260 -25.44 3.75 -8.74
CA ALA A 260 -26.77 3.63 -8.13
C ALA A 260 -26.95 2.38 -7.25
N GLU A 261 -26.09 1.36 -7.36
CA GLU A 261 -26.06 0.22 -6.44
C GLU A 261 -25.63 0.62 -5.02
N TYR A 262 -24.91 1.73 -4.87
CA TYR A 262 -24.23 2.15 -3.64
C TYR A 262 -24.80 3.43 -3.01
N ASP A 263 -25.68 4.17 -3.70
CA ASP A 263 -26.25 5.45 -3.23
C ASP A 263 -27.05 5.35 -1.91
N HIS A 264 -27.35 4.13 -1.44
CA HIS A 264 -27.97 3.87 -0.13
C HIS A 264 -26.96 3.80 1.04
N LEU A 265 -25.66 3.90 0.75
CA LEU A 265 -24.54 3.80 1.71
C LEU A 265 -23.84 5.14 1.96
N GLY A 266 -24.00 6.10 1.05
CA GLY A 266 -23.27 7.36 1.00
C GLY A 266 -23.33 7.97 -0.41
N ARG A 267 -22.48 8.95 -0.71
CA ARG A 267 -22.41 9.60 -2.03
C ARG A 267 -21.44 8.86 -2.96
N SER A 268 -21.77 8.70 -4.23
CA SER A 268 -20.81 8.20 -5.23
C SER A 268 -19.89 9.30 -5.78
N THR A 269 -18.69 8.95 -6.23
CA THR A 269 -17.79 9.86 -6.98
C THR A 269 -18.20 9.98 -8.45
N ASP A 270 -18.43 11.20 -8.94
CA ASP A 270 -18.82 11.43 -10.34
C ASP A 270 -17.60 11.78 -11.22
N PHE A 271 -16.91 10.75 -11.71
CA PHE A 271 -15.75 10.89 -12.61
C PHE A 271 -16.10 11.56 -13.96
N ARG A 272 -17.33 11.36 -14.45
CA ARG A 272 -17.78 11.91 -15.75
C ARG A 272 -17.85 13.43 -15.72
N TYR A 273 -18.09 14.02 -14.53
CA TYR A 273 -18.12 15.47 -14.33
C TYR A 273 -16.80 16.14 -14.76
N GLY A 274 -15.66 15.69 -14.23
CA GLY A 274 -14.34 16.25 -14.54
C GLY A 274 -13.94 16.08 -16.01
N GLU A 275 -14.25 14.90 -16.58
CA GLU A 275 -14.09 14.61 -18.01
C GLU A 275 -14.90 15.58 -18.89
N HIS A 276 -16.19 15.77 -18.63
CA HIS A 276 -17.04 16.61 -19.47
C HIS A 276 -16.67 18.10 -19.36
N LEU A 277 -16.24 18.57 -18.17
CA LEU A 277 -15.64 19.90 -18.05
C LEU A 277 -14.35 19.99 -18.88
N GLY A 278 -13.52 18.95 -18.85
CA GLY A 278 -12.31 18.87 -19.66
C GLY A 278 -12.58 18.96 -21.17
N TYR A 279 -13.63 18.29 -21.66
CA TYR A 279 -14.05 18.40 -23.07
C TYR A 279 -14.54 19.80 -23.42
N VAL A 280 -15.45 20.36 -22.62
CA VAL A 280 -16.07 21.66 -22.88
C VAL A 280 -15.07 22.82 -22.81
N PHE A 281 -14.22 22.87 -21.78
CA PHE A 281 -13.24 23.95 -21.64
C PHE A 281 -12.09 23.85 -22.66
N ARG A 282 -11.74 22.66 -23.14
CA ARG A 282 -10.80 22.47 -24.26
C ARG A 282 -11.46 22.55 -25.66
N LYS A 283 -12.77 22.80 -25.75
CA LYS A 283 -13.54 22.95 -27.02
C LYS A 283 -13.45 21.73 -27.95
N VAL A 284 -13.30 20.52 -27.41
CA VAL A 284 -13.23 19.29 -28.22
C VAL A 284 -14.61 18.68 -28.45
N TYR A 285 -14.73 17.83 -29.46
CA TYR A 285 -15.98 17.15 -29.87
C TYR A 285 -17.16 18.12 -30.12
N ASP A 286 -16.86 19.30 -30.71
CA ASP A 286 -17.81 20.39 -30.97
C ASP A 286 -18.57 20.90 -29.72
N SER A 287 -18.05 20.62 -28.52
CA SER A 287 -18.62 21.07 -27.25
C SER A 287 -18.16 22.48 -26.84
N THR A 288 -19.03 23.23 -26.19
CA THR A 288 -18.87 24.67 -25.92
C THR A 288 -19.45 25.06 -24.55
N LEU A 289 -19.08 26.22 -23.98
CA LEU A 289 -19.53 26.57 -22.62
C LEU A 289 -21.07 26.63 -22.48
N LYS A 290 -21.82 27.01 -23.53
CA LYS A 290 -23.29 26.95 -23.52
C LYS A 290 -23.85 25.53 -23.29
N ASP A 291 -23.09 24.48 -23.58
CA ASP A 291 -23.52 23.10 -23.33
C ASP A 291 -23.56 22.77 -21.84
N LEU A 292 -22.88 23.54 -20.99
CA LEU A 292 -23.03 23.47 -19.53
C LEU A 292 -24.44 23.88 -19.07
N ALA A 293 -25.23 24.58 -19.89
CA ALA A 293 -26.66 24.81 -19.65
C ALA A 293 -27.48 23.49 -19.65
N LYS A 294 -26.95 22.40 -20.21
CA LYS A 294 -27.57 21.06 -20.17
C LYS A 294 -27.41 20.44 -18.78
N PHE A 295 -26.31 20.70 -18.07
CA PHE A 295 -26.17 20.36 -16.64
C PHE A 295 -27.13 21.15 -15.74
N ALA A 296 -27.73 22.24 -16.24
CA ALA A 296 -28.80 22.96 -15.54
C ALA A 296 -30.21 22.41 -15.86
N ASN A 297 -30.35 21.60 -16.91
CA ASN A 297 -31.62 21.07 -17.43
C ASN A 297 -31.54 19.55 -17.63
N PHE A 298 -31.11 18.81 -16.61
CA PHE A 298 -31.10 17.34 -16.63
C PHE A 298 -32.51 16.78 -16.86
N GLY A 299 -32.68 15.99 -17.93
CA GLY A 299 -33.97 15.40 -18.30
C GLY A 299 -33.96 14.25 -19.32
N ASP A 300 -32.98 14.21 -20.24
CA ASP A 300 -32.96 13.26 -21.37
C ASP A 300 -31.60 12.51 -21.53
N GLY A 301 -30.95 12.10 -20.44
CA GLY A 301 -29.69 11.33 -20.56
C GLY A 301 -28.98 10.87 -19.29
N TRP A 302 -29.28 11.46 -18.14
CA TRP A 302 -28.94 10.93 -16.82
C TRP A 302 -30.26 10.83 -16.06
N ASP A 303 -30.55 9.66 -15.46
CA ASP A 303 -31.90 9.32 -15.01
C ASP A 303 -32.24 9.86 -13.61
N THR A 304 -33.49 10.29 -13.44
CA THR A 304 -34.20 10.70 -12.20
C THR A 304 -33.47 11.44 -11.06
N GLN A 305 -34.05 12.59 -10.68
CA GLN A 305 -34.33 13.00 -9.29
C GLN A 305 -33.37 12.50 -8.17
N LEU A 306 -32.14 13.01 -8.12
CA LEU A 306 -31.37 13.02 -6.88
C LEU A 306 -31.88 14.15 -5.95
N ASP A 307 -31.98 13.86 -4.66
CA ASP A 307 -32.14 14.90 -3.63
C ASP A 307 -30.81 15.68 -3.53
N ASN A 308 -30.85 16.96 -3.12
CA ASN A 308 -29.64 17.70 -2.76
C ASN A 308 -28.82 16.95 -1.67
N ALA A 309 -29.49 16.18 -0.83
CA ALA A 309 -28.84 15.27 0.13
C ALA A 309 -28.03 14.15 -0.55
N THR A 310 -28.49 13.59 -1.68
CA THR A 310 -27.88 12.43 -2.35
C THR A 310 -27.01 12.78 -3.57
N LEU A 311 -26.84 14.06 -3.91
CA LEU A 311 -25.92 14.50 -4.98
C LEU A 311 -24.49 13.94 -4.80
N PRO A 312 -23.78 13.59 -5.89
CA PRO A 312 -22.47 12.95 -5.81
C PRO A 312 -21.35 13.86 -5.30
N LEU A 313 -20.17 13.28 -5.04
CA LEU A 313 -18.93 14.04 -4.93
C LEU A 313 -18.40 14.38 -6.33
N VAL A 314 -18.09 15.65 -6.57
CA VAL A 314 -17.58 16.16 -7.86
C VAL A 314 -16.22 16.82 -7.72
N PHE A 315 -15.41 16.73 -8.78
CA PHE A 315 -14.05 17.25 -8.89
C PHE A 315 -13.70 17.47 -10.37
N VAL A 316 -12.72 18.34 -10.67
CA VAL A 316 -12.21 18.56 -12.04
C VAL A 316 -11.21 17.46 -12.43
N ASP A 317 -10.32 17.13 -11.50
CA ASP A 317 -9.35 16.03 -11.55
C ASP A 317 -9.19 15.41 -10.16
N ASP A 318 -8.49 14.28 -10.09
CA ASP A 318 -7.96 13.80 -8.83
C ASP A 318 -6.56 13.16 -8.99
N HIS A 319 -6.03 12.66 -7.88
CA HIS A 319 -4.71 12.05 -7.77
C HIS A 319 -4.37 10.96 -8.82
N PHE A 320 -5.38 10.24 -9.35
CA PHE A 320 -5.24 9.27 -10.43
C PHE A 320 -5.39 9.96 -11.79
N SER A 321 -6.51 10.65 -12.02
CA SER A 321 -6.85 11.17 -13.35
C SER A 321 -5.93 12.30 -13.83
N GLN A 322 -5.18 12.96 -12.94
CA GLN A 322 -4.16 13.93 -13.35
C GLN A 322 -2.90 13.31 -14.00
N ARG A 323 -2.81 11.97 -14.05
CA ARG A 323 -1.61 11.21 -14.44
C ARG A 323 -1.80 10.34 -15.68
N ASP A 324 -3.04 10.01 -16.03
CA ASP A 324 -3.38 9.04 -17.08
C ASP A 324 -3.16 9.57 -18.52
N GLY A 325 -3.12 10.89 -18.71
CA GLY A 325 -3.01 11.54 -20.02
C GLY A 325 -4.34 11.71 -20.77
N GLY A 326 -5.45 11.57 -20.05
CA GLY A 326 -6.81 11.54 -20.58
C GLY A 326 -7.51 12.90 -20.68
N SER A 327 -8.82 12.87 -20.45
CA SER A 327 -9.77 13.93 -20.81
C SER A 327 -9.89 15.07 -19.80
N VAL A 328 -9.45 14.90 -18.55
CA VAL A 328 -9.57 15.89 -17.46
C VAL A 328 -8.62 17.08 -17.60
N LEU A 329 -8.96 18.22 -17.00
CA LEU A 329 -8.06 19.37 -16.85
C LEU A 329 -7.26 19.24 -15.55
N THR A 330 -5.98 19.64 -15.57
CA THR A 330 -5.09 19.55 -14.41
C THR A 330 -4.45 20.91 -14.11
N PHE A 331 -3.70 21.04 -13.01
CA PHE A 331 -2.87 22.23 -12.75
C PHE A 331 -1.89 22.59 -13.89
N ARG A 332 -1.61 21.68 -14.82
CA ARG A 332 -0.77 21.92 -16.01
C ARG A 332 -1.50 22.73 -17.08
N ASP A 333 -2.83 22.69 -17.09
CA ASP A 333 -3.74 23.45 -17.95
C ASP A 333 -4.13 24.81 -17.32
N VAL A 334 -3.23 25.41 -16.50
CA VAL A 334 -3.42 26.53 -15.56
C VAL A 334 -4.66 27.43 -15.81
N ARG A 335 -4.74 28.11 -16.97
CA ARG A 335 -5.86 29.02 -17.32
C ARG A 335 -7.21 28.28 -17.35
N LEU A 336 -7.31 27.21 -18.13
CA LEU A 336 -8.53 26.41 -18.23
C LEU A 336 -8.86 25.69 -16.92
N TYR A 337 -7.85 25.28 -16.14
CA TYR A 337 -8.05 24.65 -14.83
C TYR A 337 -8.65 25.60 -13.81
N LYS A 338 -8.18 26.85 -13.74
CA LYS A 338 -8.81 27.92 -12.95
C LYS A 338 -10.29 28.11 -13.35
N MET A 339 -10.57 28.11 -14.65
CA MET A 339 -11.93 28.30 -15.19
C MET A 339 -12.88 27.13 -14.87
N ALA A 340 -12.43 25.88 -15.02
CA ALA A 340 -13.20 24.70 -14.67
C ALA A 340 -13.50 24.62 -13.16
N ASN A 341 -12.52 24.95 -12.31
CA ASN A 341 -12.72 24.99 -10.86
C ASN A 341 -13.64 26.14 -10.43
N ALA A 342 -13.50 27.34 -11.02
CA ALA A 342 -14.41 28.45 -10.74
C ALA A 342 -15.86 28.13 -11.16
N PHE A 343 -16.06 27.49 -12.33
CA PHE A 343 -17.37 26.98 -12.73
C PHE A 343 -17.91 25.96 -11.72
N MET A 344 -17.14 24.91 -11.39
CA MET A 344 -17.55 23.86 -10.45
C MET A 344 -17.95 24.42 -9.09
N LEU A 345 -17.15 25.34 -8.55
CA LEU A 345 -17.42 25.99 -7.27
C LEU A 345 -18.65 26.88 -7.31
N ALA A 346 -18.89 27.60 -8.41
CA ALA A 346 -20.08 28.43 -8.58
C ALA A 346 -21.38 27.62 -8.85
N PHE A 347 -21.29 26.50 -9.55
CA PHE A 347 -22.44 25.71 -10.02
C PHE A 347 -23.09 24.88 -8.88
N PRO A 348 -24.43 24.73 -8.81
CA PRO A 348 -25.09 24.13 -7.63
C PRO A 348 -24.95 22.61 -7.48
N TYR A 349 -24.45 21.90 -8.49
CA TYR A 349 -24.34 20.43 -8.47
C TYR A 349 -23.21 19.93 -7.56
N GLY A 350 -23.44 18.76 -6.94
CA GLY A 350 -22.45 17.99 -6.17
C GLY A 350 -21.96 18.59 -4.85
N PHE A 351 -21.29 17.76 -4.04
CA PHE A 351 -20.38 18.21 -3.00
C PHE A 351 -18.96 18.27 -3.57
N VAL A 352 -18.25 19.38 -3.41
CA VAL A 352 -17.01 19.64 -4.18
C VAL A 352 -15.76 19.18 -3.45
N ARG A 353 -14.94 18.38 -4.13
CA ARG A 353 -13.54 18.12 -3.80
C ARG A 353 -12.63 18.89 -4.76
N LEU A 354 -11.76 19.72 -4.21
CA LEU A 354 -10.66 20.35 -4.94
C LEU A 354 -9.41 19.47 -4.81
N MET A 355 -8.64 19.33 -5.88
CA MET A 355 -7.34 18.67 -5.83
C MET A 355 -6.28 19.62 -5.21
N SER A 356 -5.25 19.05 -4.61
CA SER A 356 -4.03 19.78 -4.23
C SER A 356 -2.82 18.87 -4.41
N SER A 357 -2.05 19.13 -5.45
CA SER A 357 -1.06 18.23 -6.01
C SER A 357 0.38 18.59 -5.62
N TYR A 358 1.29 17.73 -6.04
CA TYR A 358 2.71 18.03 -6.18
C TYR A 358 3.14 17.91 -7.65
N TYR A 359 4.22 18.60 -8.00
CA TYR A 359 4.79 18.55 -9.33
C TYR A 359 5.66 17.30 -9.51
N TRP A 360 5.45 16.59 -10.62
CA TRP A 360 6.41 15.61 -11.13
C TRP A 360 6.78 15.94 -12.58
N GLU A 361 8.02 15.61 -12.95
CA GLU A 361 8.49 15.61 -14.34
C GLU A 361 7.76 14.49 -15.10
N GLN A 362 6.94 14.84 -16.09
CA GLN A 362 6.27 13.89 -16.98
C GLN A 362 7.20 13.47 -18.13
N ARG A 363 7.03 12.24 -18.62
CA ARG A 363 7.74 11.70 -19.78
C ARG A 363 6.78 10.93 -20.70
N TRP A 364 6.07 11.68 -21.53
CA TRP A 364 5.12 11.14 -22.48
C TRP A 364 5.74 10.21 -23.52
N TYR A 365 5.16 9.00 -23.67
CA TYR A 365 5.44 8.07 -24.76
C TYR A 365 4.13 7.37 -25.18
N ASN A 366 3.77 7.50 -26.46
CA ASN A 366 2.59 6.85 -27.07
C ASN A 366 1.27 7.05 -26.29
N GLY A 367 1.07 8.22 -25.67
CA GLY A 367 -0.12 8.56 -24.90
C GLY A 367 -0.03 8.33 -23.39
N THR A 368 1.01 7.68 -22.87
CA THR A 368 1.20 7.39 -21.44
C THR A 368 2.38 8.18 -20.87
N ASP A 369 2.27 8.65 -19.62
CA ASP A 369 3.37 9.25 -18.88
C ASP A 369 4.24 8.14 -18.24
N LEU A 370 5.46 7.94 -18.72
CA LEU A 370 6.39 6.93 -18.17
C LEU A 370 6.90 7.27 -16.75
N ASN A 371 6.51 8.43 -16.21
CA ASN A 371 6.81 8.90 -14.87
C ASN A 371 5.54 9.06 -13.99
N ASP A 372 4.38 8.58 -14.43
CA ASP A 372 3.09 8.57 -13.71
C ASP A 372 3.20 8.11 -12.24
N TRP A 373 4.04 7.11 -12.00
CA TRP A 373 4.34 6.49 -10.72
C TRP A 373 5.03 7.42 -9.71
N LYS A 374 5.66 8.53 -10.15
CA LYS A 374 6.51 9.36 -9.28
C LYS A 374 5.78 9.82 -8.03
N GLY A 375 6.36 9.46 -6.87
CA GLY A 375 5.91 9.86 -5.54
C GLY A 375 6.09 11.37 -5.27
N PRO A 376 5.70 11.81 -4.07
CA PRO A 376 5.79 13.20 -3.64
C PRO A 376 7.24 13.74 -3.58
N PRO A 377 7.43 15.07 -3.44
CA PRO A 377 8.73 15.66 -3.14
C PRO A 377 9.35 15.01 -1.90
N THR A 378 10.62 14.62 -2.00
CA THR A 378 11.23 13.68 -1.06
C THR A 378 12.72 13.97 -0.87
N ASP A 379 13.23 13.72 0.34
CA ASP A 379 14.65 13.92 0.68
C ASP A 379 15.55 12.75 0.22
N SER A 380 16.84 12.79 0.58
CA SER A 380 17.83 11.74 0.27
C SER A 380 17.48 10.36 0.86
N GLU A 381 16.79 10.36 2.00
CA GLU A 381 16.33 9.19 2.75
C GLU A 381 14.94 8.70 2.30
N ALA A 382 14.30 9.46 1.39
CA ALA A 382 12.95 9.29 0.87
C ALA A 382 11.81 9.44 1.90
N ASN A 383 12.00 10.36 2.86
CA ASN A 383 10.91 10.96 3.63
C ASN A 383 10.26 12.08 2.79
N ILE A 384 8.99 12.38 3.06
CA ILE A 384 8.26 13.45 2.35
C ILE A 384 8.79 14.82 2.81
N MET A 385 9.04 15.73 1.86
CA MET A 385 9.53 17.08 2.16
C MET A 385 8.42 17.97 2.75
N PRO A 386 8.77 18.91 3.66
CA PRO A 386 7.81 19.84 4.26
C PRO A 386 7.13 20.74 3.23
N VAL A 387 5.89 21.14 3.52
CA VAL A 387 5.15 22.13 2.71
C VAL A 387 5.47 23.55 3.18
N GLU A 388 6.59 24.06 2.68
CA GLU A 388 7.02 25.43 2.87
C GLU A 388 6.16 26.42 2.07
N ILE A 389 5.82 27.55 2.70
CA ILE A 389 5.00 28.62 2.12
C ILE A 389 5.89 29.85 1.93
N ASN A 390 5.96 30.35 0.70
CA ASN A 390 6.78 31.50 0.35
C ASN A 390 6.08 32.84 0.63
N SER A 391 6.81 33.94 0.43
CA SER A 391 6.33 35.30 0.65
C SER A 391 5.15 35.73 -0.24
N SER A 392 4.87 35.00 -1.31
CA SER A 392 3.71 35.21 -2.20
C SER A 392 2.47 34.41 -1.76
N GLY A 393 2.59 33.60 -0.70
CA GLY A 393 1.51 32.75 -0.18
C GLY A 393 1.29 31.44 -0.93
N THR A 394 2.07 31.16 -1.98
CA THR A 394 2.09 29.85 -2.65
C THR A 394 3.09 28.91 -1.97
N CYS A 395 3.14 27.65 -2.40
CA CYS A 395 4.05 26.65 -1.85
C CYS A 395 5.35 26.54 -2.64
N ASP A 396 6.42 26.16 -1.94
CA ASP A 396 7.71 25.77 -2.51
C ASP A 396 7.89 24.24 -2.45
N ASN A 397 9.14 23.73 -2.49
CA ASN A 397 9.49 22.30 -2.46
C ASN A 397 8.78 21.40 -3.51
N GLY A 398 8.24 21.99 -4.59
CA GLY A 398 7.53 21.26 -5.64
C GLY A 398 6.06 20.95 -5.33
N TRP A 399 5.49 21.49 -4.25
CA TRP A 399 4.05 21.42 -3.99
C TRP A 399 3.30 22.46 -4.84
N VAL A 400 2.18 22.06 -5.47
CA VAL A 400 1.45 22.92 -6.42
C VAL A 400 0.43 23.82 -5.72
N CYS A 401 -0.24 23.28 -4.69
CA CYS A 401 -1.15 24.00 -3.81
C CYS A 401 -2.23 24.81 -4.55
N GLU A 402 -2.95 24.16 -5.47
CA GLU A 402 -4.06 24.70 -6.24
C GLU A 402 -5.12 25.35 -5.35
N HIS A 403 -5.39 24.77 -4.19
CA HIS A 403 -6.30 25.31 -3.16
C HIS A 403 -5.88 26.69 -2.60
N ARG A 404 -4.60 27.10 -2.77
CA ARG A 404 -4.09 28.43 -2.37
C ARG A 404 -4.18 29.49 -3.46
N TRP A 405 -4.39 29.08 -4.72
CA TRP A 405 -4.49 30.02 -5.84
C TRP A 405 -5.69 30.97 -5.60
N PRO A 406 -5.54 32.31 -5.69
CA PRO A 406 -6.60 33.24 -5.32
C PRO A 406 -7.96 32.94 -5.96
N GLN A 407 -7.95 32.62 -7.25
CA GLN A 407 -9.12 32.28 -8.06
C GLN A 407 -9.86 31.03 -7.55
N ILE A 408 -9.15 30.07 -6.92
CA ILE A 408 -9.73 28.85 -6.37
C ILE A 408 -10.16 29.06 -4.92
N ARG A 409 -9.29 29.62 -4.05
CA ARG A 409 -9.61 29.86 -2.63
C ARG A 409 -10.80 30.81 -2.46
N ASN A 410 -10.90 31.84 -3.30
CA ASN A 410 -11.97 32.82 -3.22
C ASN A 410 -13.28 32.25 -3.79
N MET A 411 -13.21 31.34 -4.75
CA MET A 411 -14.39 30.62 -5.24
C MET A 411 -14.87 29.52 -4.27
N ALA A 412 -14.03 28.99 -3.39
CA ALA A 412 -14.49 28.21 -2.23
C ALA A 412 -15.35 29.07 -1.29
N LYS A 413 -14.93 30.32 -1.02
CA LYS A 413 -15.74 31.30 -0.28
C LYS A 413 -17.02 31.70 -1.03
N PHE A 414 -16.98 31.86 -2.35
CA PHE A 414 -18.18 32.03 -3.19
C PHE A 414 -19.16 30.89 -2.99
N ARG A 415 -18.71 29.62 -3.04
CA ARG A 415 -19.60 28.45 -2.88
C ARG A 415 -20.30 28.43 -1.53
N ASN A 416 -19.60 28.82 -0.46
CA ASN A 416 -20.19 28.95 0.87
C ASN A 416 -21.24 30.07 0.93
N VAL A 417 -20.96 31.24 0.35
CA VAL A 417 -21.93 32.37 0.29
C VAL A 417 -23.15 32.03 -0.57
N ALA A 418 -22.97 31.23 -1.63
CA ALA A 418 -24.02 30.76 -2.52
C ALA A 418 -24.77 29.49 -2.04
N ALA A 419 -24.44 28.96 -0.86
CA ALA A 419 -24.99 27.70 -0.36
C ALA A 419 -26.53 27.76 -0.24
N GLY A 420 -27.23 26.70 -0.66
CA GLY A 420 -28.70 26.64 -0.63
C GLY A 420 -29.43 27.40 -1.74
N HIS A 421 -28.79 28.31 -2.48
CA HIS A 421 -29.41 28.99 -3.62
C HIS A 421 -29.32 28.14 -4.90
N GLY A 422 -30.42 28.06 -5.67
CA GLY A 422 -30.45 27.43 -6.99
C GLY A 422 -29.77 28.25 -8.09
N LEU A 423 -29.73 27.71 -9.31
CA LEU A 423 -29.25 28.43 -10.50
C LEU A 423 -30.33 29.42 -10.99
N THR A 424 -29.92 30.64 -11.32
CA THR A 424 -30.79 31.72 -11.81
C THR A 424 -30.06 32.60 -12.82
N ASN A 425 -30.79 33.41 -13.60
CA ASN A 425 -30.23 34.37 -14.57
C ASN A 425 -29.16 33.81 -15.52
N TRP A 426 -29.32 32.55 -15.99
CA TRP A 426 -28.42 31.99 -17.01
C TRP A 426 -28.45 32.85 -18.28
N TRP A 427 -27.26 33.12 -18.81
CA TRP A 427 -27.02 33.79 -20.08
C TRP A 427 -25.85 33.10 -20.79
N ASP A 428 -25.94 33.01 -22.12
CA ASP A 428 -24.83 32.59 -22.98
C ASP A 428 -24.88 33.32 -24.34
N ASN A 429 -23.76 33.34 -25.06
CA ASN A 429 -23.67 33.89 -26.41
C ASN A 429 -24.01 32.86 -27.52
N GLY A 430 -24.52 31.68 -27.16
CA GLY A 430 -24.65 30.53 -28.06
C GLY A 430 -23.36 29.74 -28.29
N ASN A 431 -22.25 30.09 -27.64
CA ASN A 431 -20.92 29.50 -27.83
C ASN A 431 -20.12 29.41 -26.52
N ASN A 432 -19.02 30.15 -26.35
CA ASN A 432 -18.09 30.03 -25.22
C ASN A 432 -18.07 31.23 -24.26
N GLN A 433 -19.09 32.09 -24.28
CA GLN A 433 -19.34 33.06 -23.22
C GLN A 433 -20.58 32.63 -22.43
N ILE A 434 -20.45 32.52 -21.10
CA ILE A 434 -21.57 32.19 -20.19
C ILE A 434 -21.57 33.10 -18.97
N ALA A 435 -22.74 33.27 -18.37
CA ALA A 435 -22.90 33.88 -17.05
C ALA A 435 -24.12 33.32 -16.33
N PHE A 436 -24.09 33.29 -15.00
CA PHE A 436 -25.23 32.88 -14.18
C PHE A 436 -25.15 33.42 -12.75
N SER A 437 -26.29 33.40 -12.06
CA SER A 437 -26.42 33.74 -10.64
C SER A 437 -26.80 32.53 -9.79
N ARG A 438 -26.44 32.60 -8.50
CA ARG A 438 -26.90 31.71 -7.43
C ARG A 438 -27.86 32.51 -6.54
N GLY A 439 -29.11 32.63 -7.01
CA GLY A 439 -30.10 33.54 -6.46
C GLY A 439 -29.61 34.99 -6.44
N ASP A 440 -29.75 35.63 -5.28
CA ASP A 440 -29.29 36.98 -4.92
C ASP A 440 -27.96 36.99 -4.14
N SER A 441 -27.30 35.83 -4.01
CA SER A 441 -26.09 35.65 -3.19
C SER A 441 -24.77 35.62 -3.97
N GLY A 442 -24.78 35.25 -5.26
CA GLY A 442 -23.57 35.25 -6.09
C GLY A 442 -23.84 35.31 -7.60
N PHE A 443 -22.91 35.86 -8.36
CA PHE A 443 -22.92 35.94 -9.83
C PHE A 443 -21.53 35.66 -10.39
N ILE A 444 -21.46 34.89 -11.48
CA ILE A 444 -20.23 34.60 -12.22
C ILE A 444 -20.45 34.80 -13.72
N ALA A 445 -19.42 35.29 -14.42
CA ALA A 445 -19.31 35.30 -15.87
C ALA A 445 -17.96 34.71 -16.29
N ILE A 446 -17.95 33.96 -17.39
CA ILE A 446 -16.77 33.27 -17.94
C ILE A 446 -16.72 33.53 -19.45
N ASN A 447 -15.56 33.97 -19.94
CA ASN A 447 -15.25 34.05 -21.37
C ASN A 447 -14.22 32.98 -21.72
N ASN A 448 -14.54 32.09 -22.66
CA ASN A 448 -13.59 31.16 -23.25
C ASN A 448 -13.60 31.27 -24.78
N GLU A 449 -13.95 32.43 -25.35
CA GLU A 449 -13.63 32.74 -26.75
C GLU A 449 -12.14 33.06 -26.91
N ASP A 450 -11.59 32.85 -28.10
CA ASP A 450 -10.14 32.95 -28.33
C ASP A 450 -9.63 34.39 -28.48
N GLU A 451 -10.45 35.29 -29.02
CA GLU A 451 -10.13 36.72 -29.20
C GLU A 451 -11.29 37.66 -28.82
N GLU A 452 -12.55 37.22 -28.90
CA GLU A 452 -13.70 38.10 -28.63
C GLU A 452 -13.89 38.37 -27.13
N ALA A 453 -13.99 39.65 -26.77
CA ALA A 453 -14.33 40.07 -25.42
C ALA A 453 -15.81 39.80 -25.11
N LEU A 454 -16.12 39.38 -23.88
CA LEU A 454 -17.47 39.40 -23.34
C LEU A 454 -17.75 40.83 -22.89
N GLU A 455 -18.52 41.60 -23.68
CA GLU A 455 -19.08 42.88 -23.26
C GLU A 455 -20.60 42.84 -23.27
N ALA A 456 -21.22 42.75 -22.09
CA ALA A 456 -22.67 42.65 -21.96
C ALA A 456 -23.19 43.32 -20.68
N THR A 457 -24.44 43.77 -20.69
CA THR A 457 -25.14 44.25 -19.49
C THR A 457 -26.08 43.15 -18.99
N LEU A 458 -25.66 42.43 -17.96
CA LEU A 458 -26.26 41.17 -17.52
C LEU A 458 -26.99 41.33 -16.19
N GLN A 459 -28.07 40.55 -15.98
CA GLN A 459 -28.82 40.53 -14.73
C GLN A 459 -28.08 39.65 -13.70
N THR A 460 -27.63 40.25 -12.61
CA THR A 460 -26.81 39.55 -11.60
C THR A 460 -27.61 38.96 -10.45
N GLY A 461 -28.88 39.36 -10.29
CA GLY A 461 -29.70 39.04 -9.13
C GLY A 461 -29.26 39.73 -7.82
N LEU A 462 -28.08 40.35 -7.78
CA LEU A 462 -27.52 40.96 -6.58
C LEU A 462 -28.16 42.32 -6.27
N SER A 463 -28.07 42.72 -5.00
CA SER A 463 -28.52 44.03 -4.54
C SER A 463 -27.67 45.19 -5.11
N PRO A 464 -28.23 46.37 -5.42
CA PRO A 464 -27.47 47.48 -6.02
C PRO A 464 -26.28 47.97 -5.18
N GLY A 465 -25.16 48.29 -5.81
CA GLY A 465 -23.92 48.77 -5.19
C GLY A 465 -22.66 48.16 -5.81
N ASP A 466 -21.49 48.54 -5.30
CA ASP A 466 -20.20 48.08 -5.81
C ASP A 466 -19.73 46.77 -5.15
N TYR A 467 -19.11 45.90 -5.93
CA TYR A 467 -18.61 44.59 -5.51
C TYR A 467 -17.17 44.37 -5.99
N CYS A 468 -16.31 43.82 -5.13
CA CYS A 468 -15.01 43.32 -5.54
C CYS A 468 -15.17 42.03 -6.35
N ASP A 469 -14.57 42.00 -7.54
CA ASP A 469 -14.36 40.76 -8.28
C ASP A 469 -13.35 39.89 -7.54
N VAL A 470 -13.77 38.68 -7.17
CA VAL A 470 -12.98 37.77 -6.34
C VAL A 470 -12.06 36.85 -7.16
N ILE A 471 -12.09 36.97 -8.50
CA ILE A 471 -11.13 36.33 -9.40
C ILE A 471 -9.86 37.19 -9.52
N SER A 472 -9.99 38.46 -9.92
CA SER A 472 -8.84 39.36 -10.11
C SER A 472 -8.27 39.95 -8.81
N GLY A 473 -8.87 39.66 -7.65
CA GLY A 473 -8.35 40.08 -6.35
C GLY A 473 -9.19 39.61 -5.17
N ASP A 474 -9.04 40.32 -4.05
CA ASP A 474 -9.68 40.05 -2.75
C ASP A 474 -10.53 41.25 -2.30
N HIS A 475 -11.56 40.98 -1.50
CA HIS A 475 -12.25 42.00 -0.70
C HIS A 475 -11.54 42.13 0.65
N LEU A 476 -10.96 43.31 0.91
CA LEU A 476 -10.18 43.60 2.11
C LEU A 476 -11.07 43.97 3.30
N SER A 477 -10.54 43.80 4.51
CA SER A 477 -11.27 44.08 5.77
C SER A 477 -11.56 45.57 6.01
N ASP A 478 -10.94 46.48 5.26
CA ASP A 478 -11.23 47.91 5.24
C ASP A 478 -12.36 48.29 4.25
N GLY A 479 -12.86 47.32 3.48
CA GLY A 479 -13.90 47.49 2.46
C GLY A 479 -13.40 47.76 1.05
N ASN A 480 -12.08 47.79 0.81
CA ASN A 480 -11.49 48.01 -0.51
C ASN A 480 -11.31 46.70 -1.31
N CYS A 481 -11.15 46.82 -2.62
CA CYS A 481 -10.83 45.72 -3.54
C CYS A 481 -9.36 45.79 -3.97
N THR A 482 -8.66 44.65 -4.06
CA THR A 482 -7.33 44.60 -4.73
C THR A 482 -7.42 44.39 -6.24
N GLY A 483 -8.52 43.81 -6.73
CA GLY A 483 -8.80 43.55 -8.14
C GLY A 483 -9.82 44.51 -8.76
N LYS A 484 -10.53 44.05 -9.80
CA LYS A 484 -11.63 44.79 -10.45
C LYS A 484 -12.77 45.08 -9.45
N THR A 485 -13.50 46.17 -9.70
CA THR A 485 -14.76 46.49 -9.01
C THR A 485 -15.90 46.47 -10.03
N ILE A 486 -17.03 45.86 -9.66
CA ILE A 486 -18.22 45.72 -10.51
C ILE A 486 -19.39 46.44 -9.82
N THR A 487 -19.91 47.47 -10.46
CA THR A 487 -21.11 48.18 -10.00
C THR A 487 -22.37 47.43 -10.46
N VAL A 488 -23.24 47.11 -9.51
CA VAL A 488 -24.59 46.59 -9.75
C VAL A 488 -25.60 47.75 -9.66
N ASP A 489 -26.33 47.98 -10.74
CA ASP A 489 -27.32 49.04 -10.90
C ASP A 489 -28.62 48.77 -10.10
N GLY A 490 -29.47 49.79 -10.02
CA GLY A 490 -30.73 49.79 -9.27
C GLY A 490 -31.76 48.71 -9.67
N ASP A 491 -31.56 48.02 -10.78
CA ASP A 491 -32.40 46.92 -11.28
C ASP A 491 -31.72 45.54 -11.22
N GLY A 492 -30.57 45.43 -10.54
CA GLY A 492 -29.77 44.21 -10.40
C GLY A 492 -28.82 43.92 -11.57
N ARG A 493 -28.79 44.76 -12.61
CA ARG A 493 -27.87 44.57 -13.75
C ARG A 493 -26.46 45.08 -13.46
N ALA A 494 -25.47 44.56 -14.17
CA ALA A 494 -24.11 45.09 -14.21
C ALA A 494 -23.55 45.02 -15.64
N ARG A 495 -22.70 45.99 -16.02
CA ARG A 495 -21.90 45.90 -17.25
C ARG A 495 -20.67 45.04 -16.99
N ILE A 496 -20.69 43.84 -17.54
CA ILE A 496 -19.58 42.88 -17.49
C ILE A 496 -18.67 43.13 -18.70
N TYR A 497 -17.36 43.18 -18.46
CA TYR A 497 -16.33 43.27 -19.48
C TYR A 497 -15.19 42.30 -19.14
N ILE A 498 -14.94 41.33 -20.02
CA ILE A 498 -13.86 40.34 -19.90
C ILE A 498 -13.16 40.25 -21.27
N ALA A 499 -11.86 40.54 -21.33
CA ALA A 499 -11.11 40.46 -22.59
C ALA A 499 -10.85 39.00 -22.99
N GLY A 500 -10.76 38.70 -24.29
CA GLY A 500 -10.48 37.34 -24.77
C GLY A 500 -9.07 36.85 -24.41
N ASP A 501 -8.11 37.78 -24.35
CA ASP A 501 -6.71 37.57 -24.00
C ASP A 501 -6.40 37.66 -22.49
N GLU A 502 -7.42 37.77 -21.63
CA GLU A 502 -7.20 37.89 -20.19
C GLU A 502 -6.69 36.58 -19.55
N GLU A 503 -5.68 36.67 -18.68
CA GLU A 503 -5.08 35.52 -17.96
C GLU A 503 -6.10 34.75 -17.12
N ASP A 504 -7.04 35.47 -16.52
CA ASP A 504 -8.20 34.93 -15.82
C ASP A 504 -9.46 35.53 -16.47
N PRO A 505 -9.99 34.90 -17.53
CA PRO A 505 -11.08 35.46 -18.34
C PRO A 505 -12.44 35.20 -17.67
N MET A 506 -12.57 35.65 -16.43
CA MET A 506 -13.70 35.43 -15.55
C MET A 506 -13.93 36.65 -14.66
N ILE A 507 -15.17 36.82 -14.21
CA ILE A 507 -15.53 37.75 -13.14
C ILE A 507 -16.48 37.02 -12.20
N ALA A 508 -16.24 37.08 -10.89
CA ALA A 508 -17.13 36.51 -9.88
C ALA A 508 -17.34 37.51 -8.73
N ILE A 509 -18.60 37.76 -8.38
CA ILE A 509 -19.00 38.68 -7.31
C ILE A 509 -20.09 38.03 -6.44
N HIS A 510 -20.07 38.28 -5.14
CA HIS A 510 -20.99 37.64 -4.20
C HIS A 510 -21.38 38.57 -3.04
N ALA A 511 -22.45 38.27 -2.31
CA ALA A 511 -22.98 39.13 -1.24
C ALA A 511 -21.91 39.61 -0.23
N ALA A 512 -20.93 38.77 0.10
CA ALA A 512 -19.82 39.09 1.01
C ALA A 512 -18.60 39.81 0.36
N SER A 513 -18.63 40.11 -0.94
CA SER A 513 -17.59 40.92 -1.64
C SER A 513 -18.07 42.35 -1.92
N LYS A 514 -19.22 42.74 -1.36
CA LYS A 514 -19.80 44.08 -1.52
C LYS A 514 -18.99 45.14 -0.77
N VAL A 515 -18.51 46.14 -1.51
CA VAL A 515 -17.76 47.30 -1.02
C VAL A 515 -18.59 48.05 0.03
N GLY A 516 -17.97 48.39 1.16
CA GLY A 516 -18.65 49.02 2.29
C GLY A 516 -19.71 48.15 2.99
N GLY A 517 -19.92 46.91 2.53
CA GLY A 517 -20.66 45.90 3.27
C GLY A 517 -19.91 45.55 4.55
N ARG A 518 -20.64 45.28 5.63
CA ARG A 518 -20.03 44.79 6.87
C ARG A 518 -19.49 43.38 6.60
N SER A 519 -18.18 43.24 6.49
CA SER A 519 -17.53 41.93 6.36
C SER A 519 -18.05 41.00 7.46
N VAL A 520 -18.47 39.78 7.08
CA VAL A 520 -18.92 38.78 8.03
C VAL A 520 -17.69 38.31 8.77
N VAL A 521 -17.55 38.78 10.02
CA VAL A 521 -16.37 38.53 10.85
C VAL A 521 -16.32 37.04 11.20
N ASP A 522 -15.25 36.37 10.78
CA ASP A 522 -14.99 34.98 11.15
C ASP A 522 -14.96 34.83 12.68
N PRO A 523 -15.80 33.95 13.28
CA PRO A 523 -15.89 33.76 14.72
C PRO A 523 -14.75 32.86 15.25
N ALA A 524 -13.50 33.22 14.91
CA ALA A 524 -12.29 32.44 15.16
C ALA A 524 -11.18 33.19 15.93
N THR A 525 -11.44 34.41 16.43
CA THR A 525 -10.43 35.24 17.12
C THR A 525 -10.58 35.25 18.65
N THR A 526 -10.68 34.06 19.25
CA THR A 526 -10.39 33.87 20.69
C THR A 526 -8.98 33.33 20.84
N ALA A 527 -8.04 34.19 21.23
CA ALA A 527 -6.64 33.79 21.44
C ALA A 527 -6.50 32.70 22.52
N PRO A 528 -5.68 31.66 22.30
CA PRO A 528 -5.27 30.75 23.38
C PRO A 528 -4.55 31.50 24.50
N VAL A 529 -4.68 30.97 25.73
CA VAL A 529 -3.93 31.45 26.90
C VAL A 529 -2.79 30.47 27.17
N ASP A 530 -1.55 30.98 27.24
CA ASP A 530 -0.34 30.17 27.43
C ASP A 530 -0.40 29.29 28.70
N PRO A 531 -0.19 27.97 28.58
CA PRO A 531 0.28 27.13 29.67
C PRO A 531 1.78 27.34 29.88
N VAL A 532 2.22 27.44 31.14
CA VAL A 532 3.62 27.76 31.48
C VAL A 532 4.50 26.50 31.51
N ASP A 533 5.56 26.51 30.71
CA ASP A 533 6.62 25.49 30.73
C ASP A 533 7.68 25.77 31.82
N PRO A 534 8.10 24.76 32.62
CA PRO A 534 9.20 24.90 33.58
C PRO A 534 10.54 24.41 32.99
N VAL A 535 11.38 25.35 32.52
CA VAL A 535 12.74 25.08 32.04
C VAL A 535 13.70 24.71 33.18
N THR A 536 14.54 23.68 32.98
CA THR A 536 15.86 23.56 33.61
C THR A 536 16.93 23.02 32.65
N ASP A 537 17.90 23.86 32.29
CA ASP A 537 19.16 23.51 31.63
C ASP A 537 20.35 23.67 32.60
N SER A 538 21.42 22.90 32.42
CA SER A 538 22.80 23.41 32.60
C SER A 538 23.91 22.45 32.13
N GLY A 539 24.59 22.80 31.01
CA GLY A 539 26.06 22.64 30.86
C GLY A 539 26.61 21.39 30.12
N THR A 540 27.36 21.47 28.99
CA THR A 540 28.72 22.04 28.70
C THR A 540 29.92 21.15 29.09
N SER A 541 31.01 20.97 28.31
CA SER A 541 31.37 21.38 26.92
C SER A 541 32.78 20.91 26.48
N ALA A 542 32.97 20.50 25.20
CA ALA A 542 34.13 20.80 24.28
C ALA A 542 35.61 20.37 24.63
N PRO A 543 36.61 20.46 23.71
CA PRO A 543 36.68 20.07 22.27
C PRO A 543 38.07 19.47 21.77
N MET A 544 38.21 19.30 20.43
CA MET A 544 39.43 19.39 19.56
C MET A 544 40.21 18.15 19.03
N ASP A 545 40.76 18.35 17.81
CA ASP A 545 41.26 17.37 16.80
C ASP A 545 42.82 17.36 16.64
N PRO A 546 43.46 17.16 15.45
CA PRO A 546 43.74 15.89 14.72
C PRO A 546 45.23 15.67 14.34
N VAL A 547 45.59 14.48 13.80
CA VAL A 547 46.83 14.24 12.99
C VAL A 547 46.59 13.15 11.91
N ASP A 548 47.28 13.23 10.76
CA ASP A 548 47.17 12.35 9.57
C ASP A 548 48.58 12.14 8.89
N PRO A 549 48.75 11.66 7.63
CA PRO A 549 48.99 10.26 7.20
C PRO A 549 50.42 9.95 6.65
N VAL A 550 50.76 8.66 6.41
CA VAL A 550 51.91 8.26 5.55
C VAL A 550 51.70 6.95 4.73
N ASN A 551 51.44 7.11 3.42
CA ASN A 551 51.97 6.43 2.21
C ASN A 551 52.24 4.89 2.07
N ALA A 552 52.28 4.41 0.81
CA ALA A 552 52.36 3.00 0.40
C ALA A 552 53.57 2.63 -0.53
N SER A 553 53.77 1.34 -0.84
CA SER A 553 54.57 0.87 -2.00
C SER A 553 54.31 -0.60 -2.38
N GLU A 554 54.64 -1.00 -3.62
CA GLU A 554 54.41 -2.31 -4.26
C GLU A 554 55.71 -3.15 -4.41
N THR A 555 55.62 -4.43 -4.81
CA THR A 555 56.47 -5.09 -5.86
C THR A 555 56.09 -6.57 -6.08
N SER A 556 56.59 -7.23 -7.15
CA SER A 556 55.97 -8.43 -7.75
C SER A 556 56.90 -9.46 -8.44
N GLY A 557 56.51 -10.75 -8.42
CA GLY A 557 56.97 -11.84 -9.33
C GLY A 557 58.30 -12.55 -9.00
N PRO A 558 58.71 -13.62 -9.72
CA PRO A 558 58.07 -14.32 -10.87
C PRO A 558 57.98 -15.88 -10.71
N VAL A 559 57.85 -16.62 -11.84
CA VAL A 559 57.44 -18.06 -12.01
C VAL A 559 58.49 -18.75 -12.96
N ASP A 560 58.76 -20.07 -13.08
CA ASP A 560 57.85 -21.20 -13.38
C ASP A 560 58.28 -22.65 -12.91
N PRO A 561 58.76 -23.64 -13.71
CA PRO A 561 58.10 -24.96 -13.78
C PRO A 561 58.91 -26.20 -13.36
N VAL A 562 58.23 -27.36 -13.20
CA VAL A 562 58.51 -28.69 -13.84
C VAL A 562 57.63 -29.84 -13.29
N ASN A 563 57.27 -30.80 -14.15
CA ASN A 563 56.58 -32.09 -13.89
C ASN A 563 57.29 -33.15 -14.80
N PRO A 564 57.43 -34.47 -14.48
CA PRO A 564 56.29 -35.38 -14.29
C PRO A 564 56.45 -36.57 -13.31
N THR A 565 55.32 -37.24 -13.03
CA THR A 565 55.15 -38.68 -12.67
C THR A 565 55.86 -39.25 -11.43
N LEU A 566 55.06 -39.62 -10.42
CA LEU A 566 54.78 -41.03 -10.06
C LEU A 566 53.53 -41.11 -9.15
N ALA A 567 52.81 -42.23 -9.19
CA ALA A 567 51.62 -42.50 -8.36
C ALA A 567 51.42 -44.02 -8.20
N PRO A 568 50.62 -44.50 -7.22
CA PRO A 568 49.90 -43.76 -6.17
C PRO A 568 50.30 -44.19 -4.73
N THR A 569 50.08 -43.32 -3.74
CA THR A 569 49.38 -43.62 -2.45
C THR A 569 49.43 -42.44 -1.49
N SER A 570 48.27 -41.84 -1.21
CA SER A 570 47.91 -41.14 0.04
C SER A 570 46.38 -41.03 0.06
N PRO A 571 45.71 -41.05 1.23
CA PRO A 571 44.27 -40.80 1.29
C PRO A 571 43.96 -39.39 0.78
N THR A 572 42.81 -39.21 0.13
CA THR A 572 42.36 -37.87 -0.29
C THR A 572 42.14 -37.00 0.94
N GLU A 573 42.53 -35.73 0.82
CA GLU A 573 42.38 -34.75 1.90
C GLU A 573 40.91 -34.43 2.22
N PHE A 574 40.06 -34.63 1.21
CA PHE A 574 38.61 -34.59 1.29
C PHE A 574 38.03 -35.97 1.64
N GLU A 575 37.09 -36.00 2.58
CA GLU A 575 36.21 -37.15 2.84
C GLU A 575 34.74 -36.74 2.67
N ARG A 576 33.89 -37.67 2.20
CA ARG A 576 32.46 -37.41 2.06
C ARG A 576 31.84 -37.17 3.43
N THR A 577 31.09 -36.09 3.57
CA THR A 577 30.42 -35.69 4.81
C THR A 577 28.96 -35.37 4.48
N ILE A 578 28.04 -35.95 5.26
CA ILE A 578 26.60 -35.69 5.14
C ILE A 578 26.10 -35.04 6.42
N VAL A 579 25.23 -34.03 6.27
CA VAL A 579 24.49 -33.41 7.37
C VAL A 579 23.01 -33.42 7.06
N PHE A 580 22.21 -33.98 7.97
CA PHE A 580 20.75 -34.00 7.92
C PHE A 580 20.15 -33.12 9.01
N ILE A 581 19.21 -32.23 8.64
CA ILE A 581 18.46 -31.34 9.54
C ILE A 581 16.96 -31.63 9.40
N LYS A 582 16.32 -32.19 10.43
CA LYS A 582 14.86 -32.39 10.44
C LYS A 582 14.11 -31.07 10.59
N LYS A 583 13.30 -30.67 9.61
CA LYS A 583 12.32 -29.57 9.75
C LYS A 583 11.21 -29.69 8.72
N LYS A 584 9.97 -29.86 9.18
CA LYS A 584 8.81 -29.47 8.36
C LYS A 584 8.78 -27.95 8.29
N ALA A 585 9.26 -27.40 7.16
CA ALA A 585 9.19 -25.99 6.84
C ALA A 585 7.84 -25.66 6.16
N PRO A 586 7.38 -24.39 6.20
CA PRO A 586 6.39 -23.86 5.27
C PRO A 586 6.82 -24.03 3.81
N PHE A 587 5.85 -24.01 2.89
CA PHE A 587 6.13 -24.02 1.46
C PHE A 587 6.81 -22.71 1.05
N GLY A 588 7.83 -22.77 0.19
CA GLY A 588 8.64 -21.60 -0.20
C GLY A 588 9.81 -21.26 0.74
N ASN A 589 9.88 -21.85 1.95
CA ASN A 589 11.02 -21.70 2.83
C ASN A 589 12.13 -22.73 2.51
N ASN A 590 13.37 -22.30 2.67
CA ASN A 590 14.58 -23.05 2.30
C ASN A 590 15.47 -23.27 3.53
N MET A 591 16.39 -24.23 3.46
CA MET A 591 17.30 -24.54 4.57
C MET A 591 18.75 -24.37 4.12
N PHE A 592 19.55 -23.74 4.97
CA PHE A 592 20.98 -23.52 4.76
C PHE A 592 21.77 -23.91 6.02
N LEU A 593 23.08 -24.10 5.90
CA LEU A 593 24.02 -24.25 7.02
C LEU A 593 25.03 -23.11 7.06
N ARG A 594 25.40 -22.71 8.28
CA ARG A 594 26.65 -22.01 8.60
C ARG A 594 27.46 -22.86 9.55
N GLY A 595 28.77 -22.80 9.54
CA GLY A 595 29.61 -23.59 10.42
C GLY A 595 31.10 -23.44 10.17
N GLY A 596 31.89 -24.40 10.67
CA GLY A 596 33.33 -24.44 10.50
C GLY A 596 34.06 -24.77 11.79
N LEU A 597 35.31 -24.34 11.89
CA LEU A 597 36.09 -24.49 13.13
C LEU A 597 35.68 -23.47 14.19
N ASN A 598 36.00 -23.76 15.45
CA ASN A 598 35.67 -22.94 16.61
C ASN A 598 36.12 -21.48 16.44
N ASN A 599 35.25 -20.52 16.79
CA ASN A 599 35.42 -19.08 16.51
C ASN A 599 36.60 -18.45 17.27
N SER A 600 37.79 -18.57 16.69
CA SER A 600 39.11 -18.34 17.31
C SER A 600 39.88 -17.22 16.57
N PRO A 601 41.01 -16.72 17.11
CA PRO A 601 41.84 -15.74 16.40
C PRO A 601 42.33 -16.30 15.06
N GLY A 602 41.79 -15.79 13.95
CA GLY A 602 42.00 -16.33 12.59
C GLY A 602 40.73 -16.48 11.75
N CYS A 603 39.53 -16.35 12.34
CA CYS A 603 38.28 -16.32 11.59
C CYS A 603 38.06 -14.96 10.90
N THR A 604 37.68 -14.94 9.62
CA THR A 604 37.58 -13.74 8.77
C THR A 604 36.38 -13.85 7.83
N ARG A 605 35.86 -12.71 7.35
CA ARG A 605 34.69 -12.65 6.46
C ARG A 605 34.92 -13.16 5.03
N ASN A 606 36.16 -13.16 4.55
CA ASN A 606 36.51 -13.84 3.31
C ASN A 606 36.93 -15.28 3.67
N PRO A 607 36.32 -16.31 3.05
CA PRO A 607 36.55 -17.70 3.42
C PRO A 607 37.91 -18.22 2.97
N ASP A 608 38.43 -17.82 1.81
CA ASP A 608 39.75 -18.25 1.29
C ASP A 608 40.90 -17.95 2.27
N THR A 609 40.82 -16.79 2.92
CA THR A 609 41.80 -16.32 3.92
C THR A 609 41.47 -16.78 5.34
N SER A 610 40.28 -17.38 5.57
CA SER A 610 39.87 -17.76 6.91
C SER A 610 40.50 -19.07 7.36
N GLN A 611 41.07 -19.04 8.57
CA GLN A 611 41.54 -20.25 9.24
C GLN A 611 40.38 -21.11 9.77
N CYS A 612 39.13 -20.62 9.71
CA CYS A 612 37.96 -21.27 10.30
C CYS A 612 36.97 -21.84 9.28
N ALA A 613 37.06 -21.43 8.01
CA ALA A 613 36.29 -22.00 6.91
C ALA A 613 36.81 -23.40 6.56
N ILE A 614 35.90 -24.31 6.20
CA ILE A 614 36.23 -25.67 5.78
C ILE A 614 35.77 -25.85 4.33
N ARG A 615 36.69 -26.16 3.41
CA ARG A 615 36.35 -26.28 1.99
C ARG A 615 35.45 -27.48 1.71
N ILE A 616 34.44 -27.29 0.88
CA ILE A 616 33.43 -28.29 0.49
C ILE A 616 33.30 -28.37 -1.04
N VAL A 617 32.75 -29.49 -1.53
CA VAL A 617 32.34 -29.67 -2.92
C VAL A 617 31.01 -30.41 -2.95
N HIS A 618 29.97 -29.80 -3.53
CA HIS A 618 28.64 -30.40 -3.64
C HIS A 618 28.63 -31.71 -4.44
N ARG A 619 28.05 -32.76 -3.84
CA ARG A 619 27.84 -34.06 -4.52
C ARG A 619 26.42 -34.21 -5.11
N THR A 620 25.52 -33.30 -4.76
CA THR A 620 24.14 -33.28 -5.27
C THR A 620 24.05 -32.43 -6.54
N ASN A 621 23.21 -32.85 -7.49
CA ASN A 621 22.85 -32.07 -8.66
C ASN A 621 21.33 -31.80 -8.62
N THR A 622 20.87 -30.70 -9.21
CA THR A 622 19.47 -30.29 -9.13
C THR A 622 18.95 -29.71 -10.45
N THR A 623 17.63 -29.87 -10.66
CA THR A 623 16.90 -29.19 -11.74
C THR A 623 16.29 -27.87 -11.31
N ASP A 624 16.31 -27.53 -10.02
CA ASP A 624 15.85 -26.25 -9.49
C ASP A 624 16.90 -25.15 -9.77
N SER A 625 16.49 -24.10 -10.47
CA SER A 625 17.40 -23.02 -10.87
C SER A 625 17.84 -22.12 -9.72
N THR A 626 17.05 -22.02 -8.64
CA THR A 626 17.37 -21.18 -7.49
C THR A 626 18.38 -21.90 -6.60
N LEU A 627 18.11 -23.16 -6.27
CA LEU A 627 19.04 -24.03 -5.54
C LEU A 627 20.37 -24.19 -6.29
N LYS A 628 20.33 -24.37 -7.61
CA LYS A 628 21.55 -24.43 -8.44
C LYS A 628 22.38 -23.16 -8.36
N ASN A 629 21.74 -21.99 -8.35
CA ASN A 629 22.42 -20.69 -8.22
C ASN A 629 22.95 -20.44 -6.80
N TRP A 630 22.46 -21.15 -5.77
CA TRP A 630 23.03 -21.11 -4.42
C TRP A 630 24.16 -22.13 -4.22
N MET A 631 24.14 -23.26 -4.94
CA MET A 631 25.24 -24.23 -4.97
C MET A 631 26.42 -23.74 -5.83
N GLN A 632 26.19 -22.84 -6.80
CA GLN A 632 27.25 -22.12 -7.50
C GLN A 632 27.81 -21.04 -6.57
N GLY A 633 29.14 -21.04 -6.38
CA GLY A 633 29.83 -20.16 -5.42
C GLY A 633 29.91 -20.68 -3.99
N ASP A 634 29.32 -21.85 -3.68
CA ASP A 634 29.40 -22.50 -2.36
C ASP A 634 30.61 -23.45 -2.30
N ASP A 635 31.80 -22.88 -2.08
CA ASP A 635 33.09 -23.57 -2.00
C ASP A 635 33.48 -23.88 -0.52
N HIS A 636 32.86 -23.25 0.47
CA HIS A 636 33.19 -23.39 1.89
C HIS A 636 31.97 -23.51 2.83
N LEU A 637 32.13 -24.32 3.88
CA LEU A 637 31.31 -24.19 5.09
C LEU A 637 31.98 -23.16 6.00
N ASP A 638 31.34 -22.00 6.16
CA ASP A 638 31.83 -20.86 6.93
C ASP A 638 30.78 -20.25 7.89
N TRP A 639 31.22 -19.30 8.74
CA TRP A 639 30.39 -18.67 9.78
C TRP A 639 29.65 -17.40 9.34
N TYR A 640 30.07 -16.76 8.25
CA TYR A 640 29.51 -15.49 7.76
C TYR A 640 28.42 -15.72 6.68
N GLY A 641 28.46 -16.86 6.00
CA GLY A 641 27.36 -17.48 5.27
C GLY A 641 27.45 -17.34 3.76
N ILE A 642 27.20 -16.14 3.24
CA ILE A 642 27.12 -15.94 1.79
C ILE A 642 28.52 -15.68 1.21
N GLU A 643 28.92 -16.53 0.27
CA GLU A 643 30.15 -16.40 -0.52
C GLU A 643 29.92 -15.56 -1.79
N ASP A 644 31.01 -15.11 -2.42
CA ASP A 644 30.93 -14.44 -3.73
C ASP A 644 30.41 -15.41 -4.81
N GLU A 645 29.76 -14.88 -5.84
CA GLU A 645 28.98 -15.60 -6.87
C GLU A 645 27.71 -16.36 -6.42
N GLN A 646 27.45 -16.56 -5.12
CA GLN A 646 26.20 -17.17 -4.67
C GLN A 646 24.96 -16.33 -5.03
N GLY A 647 23.89 -17.00 -5.48
CA GLY A 647 22.64 -16.39 -5.89
C GLY A 647 21.89 -15.63 -4.78
N PHE A 648 21.16 -14.59 -5.16
CA PHE A 648 20.33 -13.80 -4.24
C PHE A 648 19.41 -14.68 -3.38
N GLY A 649 19.36 -14.38 -2.08
CA GLY A 649 18.61 -15.18 -1.09
C GLY A 649 19.39 -16.34 -0.47
N ALA A 650 20.64 -16.59 -0.88
CA ALA A 650 21.53 -17.49 -0.16
C ALA A 650 21.84 -16.99 1.26
N HIS A 651 22.03 -17.93 2.19
CA HIS A 651 22.33 -17.62 3.59
C HIS A 651 23.48 -18.47 4.17
N GLY A 652 24.19 -19.23 3.33
CA GLY A 652 25.09 -20.31 3.73
C GLY A 652 24.94 -21.48 2.77
N SER A 653 25.60 -22.61 3.06
CA SER A 653 25.56 -23.80 2.22
C SER A 653 24.14 -24.38 2.11
N PRO A 654 23.55 -24.49 0.91
CA PRO A 654 22.14 -24.83 0.76
C PRO A 654 21.88 -26.33 0.93
N LEU A 655 20.77 -26.66 1.58
CA LEU A 655 20.34 -28.04 1.85
C LEU A 655 19.14 -28.43 1.00
N VAL A 656 19.12 -29.68 0.55
CA VAL A 656 18.04 -30.23 -0.28
C VAL A 656 16.96 -30.91 0.55
N TRP A 657 15.68 -30.74 0.20
CA TRP A 657 14.59 -31.42 0.89
C TRP A 657 14.58 -32.92 0.56
N THR A 658 14.47 -33.78 1.58
CA THR A 658 14.44 -35.24 1.39
C THR A 658 13.33 -35.97 2.15
N THR A 659 13.04 -37.18 1.67
CA THR A 659 12.17 -38.17 2.32
C THR A 659 12.76 -39.58 2.18
N ASN A 660 12.37 -40.49 3.09
CA ASN A 660 12.63 -41.92 3.01
C ASN A 660 11.50 -42.70 2.28
N ASP A 661 10.46 -42.00 1.86
CA ASP A 661 9.33 -42.53 1.08
C ASP A 661 9.78 -42.96 -0.33
N VAL A 662 9.74 -44.26 -0.59
CA VAL A 662 10.20 -44.88 -1.85
C VAL A 662 9.26 -44.63 -3.04
N ASP A 663 8.00 -44.28 -2.78
CA ASP A 663 6.98 -44.03 -3.81
C ASP A 663 6.91 -42.54 -4.20
N ASN A 664 7.82 -41.72 -3.68
CA ASN A 664 7.88 -40.29 -3.99
C ASN A 664 8.23 -40.04 -5.47
N SER A 665 7.47 -39.18 -6.13
CA SER A 665 7.64 -38.90 -7.57
C SER A 665 8.90 -38.11 -7.93
N ALA A 666 9.63 -37.57 -6.95
CA ALA A 666 10.92 -36.92 -7.12
C ALA A 666 12.00 -37.66 -6.35
N THR A 667 13.24 -37.66 -6.87
CA THR A 667 14.41 -38.23 -6.21
C THR A 667 15.57 -37.23 -6.18
N VAL A 668 16.37 -37.28 -5.12
CA VAL A 668 17.55 -36.39 -5.00
C VAL A 668 18.55 -36.61 -6.16
N ARG A 669 18.56 -37.80 -6.77
CA ARG A 669 19.41 -38.11 -7.93
C ARG A 669 18.97 -37.40 -9.21
N ASP A 670 17.67 -37.25 -9.43
CA ASP A 670 17.11 -36.85 -10.73
C ASP A 670 16.54 -35.41 -10.73
N GLN A 671 16.09 -34.91 -9.58
CA GLN A 671 15.56 -33.55 -9.41
C GLN A 671 16.35 -32.70 -8.40
N GLY A 672 17.21 -33.33 -7.58
CA GLY A 672 17.89 -32.67 -6.46
C GLY A 672 17.03 -32.45 -5.23
N TYR A 673 15.85 -33.09 -5.13
CA TYR A 673 15.03 -33.18 -3.92
C TYR A 673 14.16 -34.44 -3.95
N GLY A 674 13.59 -34.84 -2.81
CA GLY A 674 12.65 -35.97 -2.74
C GLY A 674 13.26 -37.24 -2.14
N TYR A 675 12.94 -38.40 -2.71
CA TYR A 675 13.43 -39.68 -2.19
C TYR A 675 14.96 -39.79 -2.28
N THR A 676 15.58 -40.29 -1.21
CA THR A 676 16.97 -40.79 -1.23
C THR A 676 17.16 -41.94 -0.23
N PRO A 677 17.86 -43.03 -0.61
CA PRO A 677 18.18 -44.12 0.32
C PRO A 677 19.17 -43.71 1.44
N LEU A 678 19.70 -42.49 1.39
CA LEU A 678 20.53 -41.91 2.45
C LEU A 678 19.69 -41.44 3.65
N ASN A 679 18.41 -41.09 3.44
CA ASN A 679 17.49 -40.71 4.50
C ASN A 679 16.79 -41.98 5.03
N GLN A 680 16.97 -42.27 6.31
CA GLN A 680 16.37 -43.43 6.99
C GLN A 680 15.34 -43.04 8.06
N TRP A 681 15.07 -41.74 8.25
CA TRP A 681 14.43 -41.21 9.46
C TRP A 681 13.03 -40.61 9.25
N GLY A 682 12.64 -40.31 8.01
CA GLY A 682 11.29 -39.85 7.69
C GLY A 682 11.23 -38.77 6.59
N PRO A 683 10.03 -38.24 6.28
CA PRO A 683 9.88 -37.05 5.48
C PRO A 683 10.39 -35.79 6.22
N HIS A 684 10.70 -34.74 5.46
CA HIS A 684 11.14 -33.43 5.98
C HIS A 684 12.50 -33.43 6.71
N TYR A 685 13.45 -34.24 6.23
CA TYR A 685 14.87 -34.07 6.54
C TYR A 685 15.56 -33.31 5.39
N TRP A 686 16.23 -32.21 5.72
CA TRP A 686 17.02 -31.41 4.78
C TRP A 686 18.46 -31.92 4.78
N MET A 687 19.09 -32.07 3.62
CA MET A 687 20.38 -32.76 3.47
C MET A 687 21.44 -31.88 2.80
N LEU A 688 22.64 -31.84 3.38
CA LEU A 688 23.88 -31.46 2.70
C LEU A 688 24.68 -32.74 2.45
N ASP A 689 25.17 -32.93 1.23
CA ASP A 689 26.00 -34.08 0.84
C ASP A 689 27.17 -33.55 0.01
N VAL A 690 28.34 -33.47 0.66
CA VAL A 690 29.55 -32.82 0.16
C VAL A 690 30.74 -33.74 0.30
N ASP A 691 31.76 -33.54 -0.53
CA ASP A 691 33.14 -33.90 -0.15
C ASP A 691 33.72 -32.71 0.62
N MET A 692 34.28 -32.94 1.82
CA MET A 692 34.72 -31.89 2.74
C MET A 692 36.20 -32.06 3.10
N ASP A 693 36.97 -30.96 3.12
CA ASP A 693 38.39 -30.92 3.50
C ASP A 693 38.57 -31.23 4.99
N CYS A 694 38.67 -32.53 5.31
CA CYS A 694 38.83 -32.97 6.68
C CYS A 694 40.21 -32.66 7.26
N SER A 695 41.20 -32.17 6.47
CA SER A 695 42.49 -31.73 7.01
C SER A 695 42.33 -30.63 8.07
N ARG A 696 41.43 -29.69 7.81
CA ARG A 696 41.11 -28.57 8.71
C ARG A 696 40.62 -29.03 10.08
N THR A 697 39.99 -30.20 10.14
CA THR A 697 39.41 -30.76 11.37
C THR A 697 40.36 -31.67 12.16
N LYS A 698 41.57 -31.97 11.67
CA LYS A 698 42.49 -32.94 12.30
C LYS A 698 42.92 -32.54 13.71
N ASP A 699 43.21 -31.27 13.94
CA ASP A 699 43.66 -30.75 15.24
C ASP A 699 42.52 -30.66 16.28
N VAL A 700 41.29 -31.00 15.90
CA VAL A 700 40.08 -31.05 16.73
C VAL A 700 39.34 -32.39 16.60
N ASP A 701 40.08 -33.49 16.42
CA ASP A 701 39.58 -34.88 16.35
C ASP A 701 38.44 -35.10 15.32
N GLY A 702 38.51 -34.41 14.19
CA GLY A 702 37.54 -34.52 13.09
C GLY A 702 36.26 -33.69 13.28
N TRP A 703 36.15 -32.91 14.37
CA TRP A 703 34.93 -32.17 14.69
C TRP A 703 34.87 -30.78 14.07
N PHE A 704 33.65 -30.34 13.72
CA PHE A 704 33.32 -28.97 13.36
C PHE A 704 31.98 -28.54 14.01
N GLU A 705 31.79 -27.23 14.15
CA GLU A 705 30.53 -26.65 14.64
C GLU A 705 29.63 -26.24 13.46
N LEU A 706 28.30 -26.28 13.65
CA LEU A 706 27.32 -25.79 12.67
C LEU A 706 26.04 -25.24 13.28
N LYS A 707 25.31 -24.43 12.49
CA LYS A 707 23.95 -23.96 12.73
C LYS A 707 23.10 -24.19 11.49
N ALA A 708 21.87 -24.64 11.70
CA ALA A 708 20.85 -24.60 10.66
C ALA A 708 20.19 -23.21 10.58
N VAL A 709 19.95 -22.76 9.34
CA VAL A 709 19.39 -21.45 9.01
C VAL A 709 18.19 -21.65 8.10
N LEU A 710 16.99 -21.34 8.59
CA LEU A 710 15.76 -21.39 7.82
C LEU A 710 15.60 -20.07 7.05
N GLY A 711 15.82 -20.09 5.74
CA GLY A 711 15.53 -18.97 4.85
C GLY A 711 14.04 -18.88 4.53
N PHE A 712 13.52 -17.66 4.55
CA PHE A 712 12.18 -17.30 4.11
C PHE A 712 12.23 -16.73 2.70
N GLY A 713 11.07 -16.62 2.05
CA GLY A 713 10.94 -15.85 0.82
C GLY A 713 11.52 -14.43 0.98
N CYS A 714 12.22 -13.96 -0.05
CA CYS A 714 12.68 -12.58 -0.16
C CYS A 714 13.79 -12.17 0.84
N GLY A 715 14.65 -13.11 1.25
CA GLY A 715 15.97 -12.82 1.83
C GLY A 715 16.01 -12.61 3.34
N ARG A 716 14.98 -13.04 4.08
CA ARG A 716 15.03 -13.15 5.56
C ARG A 716 15.45 -14.55 5.99
N GLN A 717 16.01 -14.65 7.20
CA GLN A 717 16.48 -15.89 7.80
C GLN A 717 16.10 -16.01 9.29
N LYS A 718 15.90 -17.24 9.78
CA LYS A 718 15.93 -17.60 11.20
C LYS A 718 17.04 -18.63 11.44
N GLU A 719 18.02 -18.29 12.26
CA GLU A 719 18.98 -19.27 12.79
C GLU A 719 18.33 -20.14 13.90
N GLY A 720 18.73 -21.40 13.99
CA GLY A 720 18.44 -22.23 15.17
C GLY A 720 19.29 -21.83 16.39
N PHE A 721 18.73 -21.92 17.60
CA PHE A 721 19.34 -21.51 18.86
C PHE A 721 19.47 -22.65 19.90
N PHE A 722 20.49 -23.54 19.81
CA PHE A 722 20.56 -24.75 20.66
C PHE A 722 21.69 -24.77 21.69
N ILE A 723 21.31 -24.39 22.90
CA ILE A 723 22.13 -24.44 24.10
C ILE A 723 22.21 -25.89 24.60
N ASN A 724 23.44 -26.43 24.67
CA ASN A 724 23.80 -27.77 25.17
C ASN A 724 23.30 -28.99 24.35
N GLN A 725 23.99 -29.31 23.25
CA GLN A 725 24.25 -30.72 22.94
C GLN A 725 25.11 -31.35 24.06
N ALA A 726 24.77 -32.57 24.49
CA ALA A 726 25.44 -33.28 25.59
C ALA A 726 26.32 -34.43 25.09
N SER A 727 25.69 -35.45 24.51
CA SER A 727 26.26 -36.60 23.83
C SER A 727 25.36 -36.94 22.64
N CYS A 728 25.94 -37.44 21.55
CA CYS A 728 25.18 -37.92 20.40
C CYS A 728 25.03 -39.44 20.45
N ASP A 729 23.94 -39.94 19.86
CA ASP A 729 23.77 -41.38 19.60
C ASP A 729 24.60 -41.80 18.37
N GLY A 730 24.87 -43.10 18.22
CA GLY A 730 25.64 -43.65 17.10
C GLY A 730 27.07 -44.04 17.50
N THR A 731 28.05 -43.82 16.62
CA THR A 731 29.43 -44.31 16.79
C THR A 731 30.39 -43.28 17.41
N ALA A 732 30.00 -42.01 17.49
CA ALA A 732 30.78 -40.93 18.13
C ALA A 732 30.11 -40.46 19.44
N VAL A 733 30.76 -40.72 20.59
CA VAL A 733 30.07 -40.80 21.89
C VAL A 733 30.23 -39.57 22.80
N THR A 734 31.19 -38.68 22.56
CA THR A 734 31.41 -37.49 23.42
C THR A 734 31.98 -36.32 22.63
N LYS A 735 31.47 -35.11 22.88
CA LYS A 735 31.93 -33.86 22.27
C LYS A 735 33.33 -33.46 22.76
N PRO A 736 34.16 -32.80 21.93
CA PRO A 736 35.58 -32.56 22.23
C PRO A 736 35.82 -31.39 23.20
N TYR A 737 34.99 -30.33 23.14
CA TYR A 737 35.17 -29.13 23.95
C TYR A 737 33.83 -28.40 24.21
N ARG A 738 33.91 -27.25 24.91
CA ARG A 738 32.82 -26.29 25.07
C ARG A 738 33.04 -25.21 24.02
N GLY A 739 32.21 -25.19 22.96
CA GLY A 739 32.37 -24.27 21.82
C GLY A 739 32.35 -22.79 22.22
N ALA A 740 33.02 -21.93 21.45
CA ALA A 740 32.98 -20.48 21.70
C ALA A 740 31.57 -19.91 21.47
N ASN A 741 30.82 -20.50 20.54
CA ASN A 741 29.41 -20.21 20.31
C ASN A 741 28.56 -21.17 21.17
N ALA A 742 27.85 -20.64 22.18
CA ALA A 742 27.08 -21.45 23.14
C ALA A 742 25.85 -22.19 22.55
N ASN A 743 25.55 -21.98 21.26
CA ASN A 743 24.28 -22.33 20.60
C ASN A 743 24.44 -23.26 19.37
N SER A 744 25.65 -23.78 19.10
CA SER A 744 25.97 -24.59 17.91
C SER A 744 25.66 -26.09 18.08
N HIS A 745 25.40 -26.77 16.97
CA HIS A 745 25.58 -28.22 16.87
C HIS A 745 27.05 -28.58 16.64
N PHE A 746 27.45 -29.79 17.02
CA PHE A 746 28.74 -30.41 16.71
C PHE A 746 28.54 -31.58 15.73
N ALA A 747 29.33 -31.59 14.66
CA ALA A 747 29.35 -32.63 13.63
C ALA A 747 30.77 -33.15 13.42
N GLN A 748 30.91 -34.33 12.82
CA GLN A 748 32.19 -34.90 12.42
C GLN A 748 32.33 -34.99 10.90
N CYS A 749 33.53 -34.64 10.42
CA CYS A 749 33.96 -34.83 9.04
C CYS A 749 34.10 -36.33 8.74
N GLY A 750 33.81 -36.74 7.50
CA GLY A 750 33.83 -38.16 7.10
C GLY A 750 32.66 -39.01 7.66
N LYS A 751 31.61 -38.38 8.21
CA LYS A 751 30.45 -39.06 8.84
C LYS A 751 29.10 -38.66 8.23
N ILE A 752 28.07 -39.42 8.58
CA ILE A 752 26.65 -39.05 8.42
C ILE A 752 26.18 -38.47 9.75
N ASN A 753 25.93 -37.16 9.77
CA ASN A 753 25.52 -36.39 10.94
C ASN A 753 24.02 -36.06 10.83
N VAL A 754 23.25 -36.25 11.91
CA VAL A 754 21.79 -36.07 11.91
C VAL A 754 21.37 -35.25 13.12
N PHE A 755 20.59 -34.19 12.87
CA PHE A 755 20.09 -33.25 13.86
C PHE A 755 18.60 -32.94 13.61
N GLU A 756 17.92 -32.31 14.57
CA GLU A 756 16.60 -31.71 14.36
C GLU A 756 16.67 -30.19 14.53
N PHE A 757 16.02 -29.45 13.63
CA PHE A 757 15.92 -28.00 13.73
C PHE A 757 15.03 -27.63 14.92
N ASP A 758 15.45 -26.61 15.67
CA ASP A 758 14.85 -26.21 16.93
C ASP A 758 14.97 -27.25 18.08
N ASN A 759 16.02 -28.11 18.08
CA ASN A 759 16.27 -29.15 19.10
C ASN A 759 17.78 -29.41 19.36
N ALA A 760 18.14 -30.06 20.48
CA ALA A 760 19.50 -30.44 20.83
C ALA A 760 19.88 -31.90 20.51
N THR A 761 18.97 -32.70 19.97
CA THR A 761 19.20 -34.11 19.59
C THR A 761 20.26 -34.26 18.49
N CYS A 762 21.09 -35.30 18.57
CA CYS A 762 22.03 -35.66 17.51
C CYS A 762 22.30 -37.17 17.39
N THR A 763 22.54 -37.61 16.16
CA THR A 763 23.06 -38.95 15.85
C THR A 763 24.21 -38.83 14.84
N ILE A 764 25.34 -39.48 15.10
CA ILE A 764 26.52 -39.45 14.21
C ILE A 764 26.93 -40.89 13.91
N ASN A 765 26.92 -41.25 12.63
CA ASN A 765 27.19 -42.60 12.14
C ASN A 765 28.32 -42.62 11.12
N ASP A 766 29.10 -43.69 11.12
CA ASP A 766 29.99 -44.04 10.02
C ASP A 766 29.20 -44.34 8.74
N PHE A 767 29.81 -44.05 7.58
CA PHE A 767 29.36 -44.64 6.33
C PHE A 767 29.54 -46.16 6.42
N VAL A 768 28.46 -46.92 6.22
CA VAL A 768 28.47 -48.38 6.33
C VAL A 768 29.33 -48.99 5.23
N VAL A 769 30.60 -49.26 5.55
CA VAL A 769 31.53 -49.99 4.67
C VAL A 769 31.02 -51.43 4.54
N PRO A 770 30.73 -51.95 3.34
CA PRO A 770 30.32 -53.33 3.16
C PRO A 770 31.52 -54.27 3.39
N THR A 771 31.73 -54.70 4.64
CA THR A 771 32.76 -55.69 4.96
C THR A 771 32.41 -57.01 4.30
N ALA A 772 33.20 -57.41 3.30
CA ALA A 772 33.04 -58.67 2.57
C ALA A 772 33.34 -59.88 3.48
N SER A 773 32.33 -60.30 4.25
CA SER A 773 32.40 -61.49 5.09
C SER A 773 32.30 -62.77 4.24
N SER A 774 33.19 -63.72 4.52
CA SER A 774 33.24 -65.01 3.84
C SER A 774 31.97 -65.83 4.10
N GLY A 775 31.41 -66.42 3.04
CA GLY A 775 30.09 -67.05 3.11
C GLY A 775 30.01 -68.28 4.03
N GLN A 776 28.89 -68.38 4.76
CA GLN A 776 28.43 -69.58 5.45
C GLN A 776 26.92 -69.80 5.24
N GLY A 777 26.52 -71.07 5.28
CA GLY A 777 25.23 -71.63 4.87
C GLY A 777 23.94 -70.85 5.15
N PHE A 778 23.03 -70.92 4.16
CA PHE A 778 21.59 -70.78 4.39
C PHE A 778 21.12 -71.73 5.51
N ASN A 779 20.26 -71.24 6.41
CA ASN A 779 19.44 -72.07 7.28
C ASN A 779 18.10 -71.37 7.57
N ILE A 780 16.99 -72.06 7.32
CA ILE A 780 15.60 -71.60 7.51
C ILE A 780 14.83 -72.80 8.09
N PRO A 781 14.28 -72.71 9.32
CA PRO A 781 12.80 -72.76 9.46
C PRO A 781 12.24 -72.09 10.75
N PRO A 782 10.91 -72.02 10.97
CA PRO A 782 9.78 -71.89 10.05
C PRO A 782 8.77 -70.77 10.48
N PHE A 783 7.54 -70.82 9.95
CA PHE A 783 6.37 -69.95 10.15
C PHE A 783 6.37 -68.62 9.36
N ALA A 784 5.28 -68.21 8.69
CA ALA A 784 3.93 -68.79 8.56
C ALA A 784 3.41 -68.83 7.11
N LEU A 785 2.37 -69.64 6.86
CA LEU A 785 1.70 -69.78 5.55
C LEU A 785 0.87 -68.52 5.20
N ILE A 786 0.95 -68.00 3.98
CA ILE A 786 0.09 -68.33 2.82
C ILE A 786 -1.42 -68.25 3.12
N THR A 787 -2.03 -67.15 2.68
CA THR A 787 -3.45 -67.08 2.26
C THR A 787 -3.59 -66.12 1.08
N LEU A 788 -3.36 -66.61 -0.14
CA LEU A 788 -3.68 -65.87 -1.37
C LEU A 788 -3.89 -66.81 -2.56
N THR A 789 -5.10 -67.36 -2.70
CA THR A 789 -5.79 -67.77 -3.94
C THR A 789 -7.11 -68.44 -3.56
N PHE A 790 -8.25 -67.83 -3.90
CA PHE A 790 -9.40 -68.47 -4.58
C PHE A 790 -10.56 -67.47 -4.76
N CYS A 791 -10.36 -66.46 -5.62
CA CYS A 791 -11.50 -65.81 -6.27
C CYS A 791 -12.05 -66.76 -7.33
N LEU A 792 -13.22 -67.36 -7.07
CA LEU A 792 -14.25 -67.79 -8.05
C LEU A 792 -15.25 -68.76 -7.39
N LEU A 793 -16.34 -68.24 -6.84
CA LEU A 793 -17.68 -68.85 -6.90
C LEU A 793 -18.75 -67.95 -6.22
N ILE A 794 -19.99 -68.07 -6.70
CA ILE A 794 -21.23 -67.48 -6.16
C ILE A 794 -21.31 -65.94 -6.23
N GLY A 795 -21.88 -65.46 -7.33
CA GLY A 795 -22.77 -64.27 -7.29
C GLY A 795 -24.21 -64.70 -6.97
N SER A 796 -25.09 -63.72 -6.74
CA SER A 796 -26.36 -63.84 -5.97
C SER A 796 -26.11 -64.14 -4.48
N VAL A 797 -26.84 -63.57 -3.53
CA VAL A 797 -28.21 -63.02 -3.55
C VAL A 797 -28.25 -61.57 -3.03
N PHE A 798 -29.42 -60.91 -3.12
CA PHE A 798 -29.79 -59.59 -2.60
C PHE A 798 -29.47 -58.37 -3.47
N ASP A 799 -30.25 -58.26 -4.55
CA ASP A 799 -30.88 -56.99 -4.91
C ASP A 799 -32.29 -56.96 -4.29
N GLY A 800 -32.83 -55.77 -4.00
CA GLY A 800 -34.17 -55.56 -3.45
C GLY A 800 -34.21 -54.88 -2.06
N PHE A 801 -34.75 -53.67 -1.88
CA PHE A 801 -35.20 -52.67 -2.87
C PHE A 801 -35.50 -51.31 -2.16
N HIS A 802 -35.42 -50.18 -2.89
CA HIS A 802 -35.99 -48.86 -2.53
C HIS A 802 -35.38 -48.14 -1.28
N GLN A 803 -35.47 -46.81 -1.07
CA GLN A 803 -35.86 -45.58 -1.82
C GLN A 803 -35.39 -44.37 -0.98
N TRP A 804 -35.22 -43.11 -1.44
CA TRP A 804 -35.04 -42.49 -2.77
C TRP A 804 -34.63 -41.02 -2.56
N HIS A 805 -33.76 -40.49 -3.43
CA HIS A 805 -33.69 -39.09 -3.90
C HIS A 805 -33.39 -37.96 -2.87
N GLU A 806 -32.83 -36.81 -3.28
CA GLU A 806 -32.39 -36.38 -4.63
C GLU A 806 -31.00 -35.71 -4.57
#